data_AF-A0A409VGL6-F1
#
_entry.id   AF-A0A409VGL6-F1
#
_cell.length_a   1.000
_cell.length_b   1.000
_cell.length_c   1.000
_cell.angle_alpha   90.00
_cell.angle_beta   90.00
_cell.angle_gamma   90.00
#
_symmetry.space_group_name_H-M   'P 1'
#
loop_
_entity.id
_entity.type
_entity.pdbx_description
1 polymer ?
#
loop_
_entity_poly.entity_id
_entity_poly.type
_entity_poly.pdbx_seq_one_letter_code
_entity_poly.pdbx_strand_id
1 'polypeptide(L)'
;MGQSGIAEMKFGTRVAAGCRTGIVLSKPRPCEFKSRRLSTQTDAGPSDPHAYCKVFTRNHDYDSYLNSYFYPGGTQKGFFAIKAFSVELATVQDNVSNVTLGRMRMQFWRDAAKGISEGRPPKHPIALALHETVQQAKISAYHLKRIVDARDAELQAPSYLTVDSLTSHAESTSSTVLYLLLSLLSLQSETLSHAASHLGAAQTFSTLLRALPYHARHGRMVIPAEITAKHGVSQEEVFRNGSKAPGIEDAIYEFATLAHDHLSTARDMLLNVEGSNGRVPSEAMPIFLAAILLSSGAHLSRYLVQIAAHHYFYTQAHFIKTHWVRHVPLAVMSHFLELAAKRYGDISFAKGDDDGSIFSIFLKESRLPPSIKSVTWETIKTLMETYNFIPFSTRDPIMSQFPLALAVEPRLLPYAVANGFSLDPKYRDFVFRKMFERPSSSSETSAEDVAQSVRELCKLDPSMFVTRTVAAEVCMEAKANEVGYAALKLLDKSGHLKFELSTLIEDLLKTFLKTRSICSAVTGETLLYLFTEFPSSDNAVRLVMLVLVFLAAEEVRMSTTAIRTKLELLGLSPVSRRDLFNVLVNPFVEKFDCVLSYGRHEVSMKDGSPKGMSQLDIEDLVQDVAVRCLDIACKGRLMKRLNESFPALKDSLGPVIVKKFRINAEDLPSLDAGTFEHYRAKLCLDFLHYDIADVHTPASLMPESPKKMAGEDSVMESEEPGSDVKPSAEDLQQSETQKALELGLITQESLSTMIRQDEATPVRSRRRIYYSYAPYGTSGRLTYPHGWFLHPVFAFSFAKVLVDPLPVGRWVKSVYDARSEAMAVFMTHAVLNDNTGLLHHYVIYKDHSDPNHGHVPVTLKHFQLLARLGRSPVSFVLLSSLREIEVWQSKNFYLWNAIEGGAEFFADENDYLSSRSVDAKASVHKHLIKAELSPSPSLPVSHRQRGKKRPRRSAARTVQSYAVPGSDDEDFTGEFRSELNHDRGEPHSKATNLQSWIKHLSQLLKVETRKYADQKKRLEKDLLPDKPGARIRLIKNDFVRSLTLNLRNLRKMESDARTLNKSYYDEFVSDLSDEDDDYISKKSKRKKTKHV
;
A
#
# COMPACT_ATOMS: atom_id res chain seq x y z
N MET A 1 -43.48 -37.35 46.71
CA MET A 1 -43.93 -38.47 45.84
C MET A 1 -42.85 -38.68 44.78
N GLY A 2 -42.51 -39.94 44.45
CA GLY A 2 -41.79 -40.29 43.21
C GLY A 2 -40.26 -40.12 43.19
N GLN A 3 -39.52 -41.01 43.86
CA GLN A 3 -38.17 -41.39 43.44
C GLN A 3 -38.26 -42.67 42.58
N SER A 4 -37.55 -42.73 41.45
CA SER A 4 -37.16 -43.99 40.80
C SER A 4 -36.02 -43.76 39.81
N GLY A 5 -34.98 -44.59 39.86
CA GLY A 5 -33.89 -44.59 38.89
C GLY A 5 -34.26 -45.31 37.59
N ILE A 6 -33.45 -45.14 36.54
CA ILE A 6 -33.56 -45.87 35.27
C ILE A 6 -32.25 -46.59 35.00
N ALA A 7 -32.38 -47.82 34.47
CA ALA A 7 -31.38 -48.87 34.49
C ALA A 7 -30.46 -48.91 33.25
N GLU A 8 -29.47 -49.80 33.33
CA GLU A 8 -28.63 -50.27 32.22
C GLU A 8 -29.47 -50.67 30.99
N MET A 9 -28.90 -50.48 29.79
CA MET A 9 -29.27 -51.29 28.63
C MET A 9 -28.02 -51.77 27.87
N LYS A 10 -27.87 -53.09 27.84
CA LYS A 10 -26.78 -53.82 27.17
C LYS A 10 -26.99 -53.82 25.67
N PHE A 11 -25.91 -53.78 24.88
CA PHE A 11 -25.90 -54.39 23.54
C PHE A 11 -24.85 -55.49 23.46
N GLY A 12 -25.24 -56.58 22.80
CA GLY A 12 -24.75 -57.92 23.11
C GLY A 12 -23.46 -58.36 22.44
N THR A 13 -22.78 -59.26 23.16
CA THR A 13 -21.60 -60.03 22.78
C THR A 13 -21.83 -60.93 21.55
N ARG A 14 -20.79 -61.11 20.72
CA ARG A 14 -20.51 -62.40 20.07
C ARG A 14 -19.05 -62.80 20.29
N VAL A 15 -18.84 -63.66 21.29
CA VAL A 15 -17.62 -64.46 21.43
C VAL A 15 -17.77 -65.70 20.56
N ALA A 16 -16.75 -66.00 19.75
CA ALA A 16 -16.49 -67.33 19.23
C ALA A 16 -15.21 -67.85 19.89
N ALA A 17 -15.32 -68.91 20.67
CA ALA A 17 -14.19 -69.52 21.37
C ALA A 17 -13.67 -70.76 20.61
N GLY A 18 -12.37 -71.04 20.75
CA GLY A 18 -11.86 -72.40 20.56
C GLY A 18 -10.83 -72.62 19.45
N CYS A 19 -9.56 -72.33 19.75
CA CYS A 19 -8.50 -73.31 19.51
C CYS A 19 -7.33 -73.08 20.47
N ARG A 20 -7.07 -74.07 21.33
CA ARG A 20 -5.83 -74.15 22.12
C ARG A 20 -4.82 -74.96 21.33
N THR A 21 -3.75 -74.33 20.86
CA THR A 21 -2.49 -75.01 20.53
C THR A 21 -1.37 -74.27 21.23
N GLY A 22 -0.75 -74.92 22.22
CA GLY A 22 0.40 -74.36 22.91
C GLY A 22 1.62 -74.40 22.00
N ILE A 23 2.24 -73.25 21.75
CA ILE A 23 3.59 -73.16 21.21
C ILE A 23 4.43 -72.31 22.16
N VAL A 24 5.59 -72.85 22.52
CA VAL A 24 6.49 -72.34 23.56
C VAL A 24 6.96 -70.91 23.24
N LEU A 25 6.99 -70.06 24.27
CA LEU A 25 7.65 -68.75 24.24
C LEU A 25 9.15 -68.91 23.92
N SER A 26 9.52 -68.75 22.65
CA SER A 26 10.91 -68.54 22.27
C SER A 26 11.28 -67.07 22.45
N LYS A 27 12.40 -66.80 23.13
CA LYS A 27 12.90 -65.43 23.35
C LYS A 27 13.05 -64.71 22.00
N PRO A 28 12.65 -63.42 21.87
CA PRO A 28 12.98 -62.65 20.68
C PRO A 28 14.51 -62.57 20.58
N ARG A 29 15.06 -63.13 19.49
CA ARG A 29 16.48 -62.95 19.17
C ARG A 29 16.72 -61.47 18.85
N PRO A 30 17.84 -60.87 19.26
CA PRO A 30 18.15 -59.51 18.84
C PRO A 30 18.24 -59.46 17.31
N CYS A 31 17.59 -58.47 16.71
CA CYS A 31 17.70 -58.23 15.26
C CYS A 31 19.13 -57.75 14.94
N GLU A 32 20.01 -58.68 14.61
CA GLU A 32 21.24 -58.37 13.89
C GLU A 32 20.88 -57.64 12.60
N PHE A 33 21.22 -56.36 12.51
CA PHE A 33 21.27 -55.62 11.25
C PHE A 33 22.41 -56.20 10.40
N LYS A 34 22.17 -57.37 9.79
CA LYS A 34 23.02 -57.87 8.72
C LYS A 34 22.91 -56.88 7.57
N SER A 35 23.99 -56.15 7.33
CA SER A 35 24.16 -55.32 6.15
C SER A 35 23.99 -56.20 4.91
N ARG A 36 22.78 -56.25 4.36
CA ARG A 36 22.55 -56.76 3.02
C ARG A 36 23.24 -55.80 2.08
N ARG A 37 24.41 -56.22 1.56
CA ARG A 37 25.01 -55.64 0.37
C ARG A 37 24.01 -55.79 -0.79
N LEU A 38 23.12 -54.82 -0.95
CA LEU A 38 22.34 -54.67 -2.15
C LEU A 38 23.28 -54.14 -3.22
N SER A 39 23.76 -55.03 -4.09
CA SER A 39 24.40 -54.66 -5.35
C SER A 39 23.34 -54.10 -6.31
N THR A 40 22.85 -52.89 -6.05
CA THR A 40 22.03 -52.15 -7.01
C THR A 40 22.94 -51.66 -8.13
N GLN A 41 22.99 -52.43 -9.23
CA GLN A 41 23.40 -51.87 -10.52
C GLN A 41 22.41 -50.75 -10.87
N THR A 42 22.88 -49.51 -10.84
CA THR A 42 22.11 -48.34 -11.27
C THR A 42 22.36 -48.11 -12.76
N ASP A 43 21.30 -48.12 -13.58
CA ASP A 43 21.37 -47.81 -15.03
C ASP A 43 21.92 -46.39 -15.32
N ALA A 44 21.93 -45.50 -14.32
CA ALA A 44 22.69 -44.25 -14.34
C ALA A 44 24.19 -44.52 -14.13
N GLY A 45 24.87 -44.97 -15.18
CA GLY A 45 26.33 -45.04 -15.25
C GLY A 45 26.97 -43.68 -15.52
N PRO A 46 28.19 -43.64 -16.09
CA PRO A 46 28.84 -42.39 -16.54
C PRO A 46 28.06 -41.58 -17.59
N SER A 47 26.95 -42.13 -18.11
CA SER A 47 26.01 -41.51 -19.04
C SER A 47 25.15 -40.40 -18.41
N ASP A 48 24.80 -40.50 -17.12
CA ASP A 48 24.15 -39.42 -16.37
C ASP A 48 24.80 -39.24 -14.98
N PRO A 49 25.88 -38.44 -14.91
CA PRO A 49 26.57 -38.10 -13.67
C PRO A 49 25.66 -37.50 -12.58
N HIS A 50 24.63 -36.75 -12.96
CA HIS A 50 23.78 -36.00 -12.03
C HIS A 50 22.70 -36.89 -11.40
N ALA A 51 22.05 -37.74 -12.20
CA ALA A 51 21.14 -38.75 -11.68
C ALA A 51 21.86 -39.72 -10.74
N TYR A 52 23.09 -40.12 -11.06
CA TYR A 52 23.92 -40.93 -10.17
C TYR A 52 24.14 -40.23 -8.82
N CYS A 53 24.63 -38.98 -8.80
CA CYS A 53 24.87 -38.26 -7.55
C CYS A 53 23.60 -38.09 -6.70
N LYS A 54 22.45 -37.85 -7.33
CA LYS A 54 21.15 -37.74 -6.65
C LYS A 54 20.70 -39.05 -6.01
N VAL A 55 20.80 -40.17 -6.73
CA VAL A 55 20.44 -41.51 -6.20
C VAL A 55 21.42 -41.96 -5.13
N PHE A 56 22.72 -41.73 -5.34
CA PHE A 56 23.78 -42.03 -4.38
C PHE A 56 23.56 -41.29 -3.06
N THR A 57 23.30 -39.98 -3.11
CA THR A 57 22.98 -39.15 -1.93
C THR A 57 21.72 -39.67 -1.25
N ARG A 58 20.63 -39.95 -1.99
CA ARG A 58 19.38 -40.49 -1.41
C ARG A 58 19.57 -41.76 -0.58
N ASN A 59 20.51 -42.62 -0.99
CA ASN A 59 20.74 -43.91 -0.35
C ASN A 59 21.68 -43.85 0.87
N HIS A 60 22.56 -42.85 0.96
CA HIS A 60 23.62 -42.76 1.97
C HIS A 60 23.54 -41.52 2.88
N ASP A 61 22.89 -40.45 2.42
CA ASP A 61 22.65 -39.18 3.14
C ASP A 61 21.24 -38.66 2.78
N TYR A 62 20.23 -39.30 3.37
CA TYR A 62 18.84 -38.96 3.13
C TYR A 62 18.45 -37.56 3.63
N ASP A 63 19.14 -37.06 4.67
CA ASP A 63 18.90 -35.73 5.24
C ASP A 63 19.33 -34.64 4.24
N SER A 64 20.49 -34.79 3.59
CA SER A 64 20.87 -33.91 2.48
C SER A 64 19.96 -34.08 1.26
N TYR A 65 19.45 -35.30 0.98
CA TYR A 65 18.45 -35.48 -0.08
C TYR A 65 17.16 -34.68 0.20
N LEU A 66 16.67 -34.65 1.45
CA LEU A 66 15.54 -33.81 1.83
C LEU A 66 15.89 -32.30 1.78
N ASN A 67 17.09 -31.91 2.19
CA ASN A 67 17.50 -30.51 2.12
C ASN A 67 17.62 -29.99 0.66
N SER A 68 17.89 -30.87 -0.31
CA SER A 68 18.02 -30.49 -1.73
C SER A 68 16.80 -29.75 -2.31
N TYR A 69 15.59 -29.98 -1.77
CA TYR A 69 14.36 -29.34 -2.23
C TYR A 69 14.31 -27.83 -1.96
N PHE A 70 15.13 -27.33 -1.02
CA PHE A 70 15.23 -25.90 -0.71
C PHE A 70 16.26 -25.16 -1.59
N TYR A 71 17.10 -25.89 -2.33
CA TYR A 71 18.07 -25.28 -3.26
C TYR A 71 17.39 -24.88 -4.58
N PRO A 72 17.73 -23.71 -5.17
CA PRO A 72 17.26 -23.32 -6.50
C PRO A 72 17.54 -24.40 -7.54
N GLY A 73 16.58 -24.68 -8.42
CA GLY A 73 16.61 -25.84 -9.34
C GLY A 73 17.88 -25.96 -10.20
N GLY A 74 18.50 -24.83 -10.60
CA GLY A 74 19.77 -24.83 -11.33
C GLY A 74 20.97 -25.29 -10.49
N THR A 75 20.95 -25.09 -9.18
CA THR A 75 22.04 -25.41 -8.25
C THR A 75 21.93 -26.82 -7.64
N GLN A 76 20.75 -27.46 -7.67
CA GLN A 76 20.52 -28.78 -7.08
C GLN A 76 21.48 -29.86 -7.60
N LYS A 77 21.84 -29.81 -8.88
CA LYS A 77 22.86 -30.68 -9.48
C LYS A 77 24.21 -30.57 -8.76
N GLY A 78 24.68 -29.34 -8.58
CA GLY A 78 25.94 -29.05 -7.89
C GLY A 78 25.90 -29.42 -6.40
N PHE A 79 24.78 -29.18 -5.74
CA PHE A 79 24.56 -29.62 -4.36
C PHE A 79 24.73 -31.14 -4.23
N PHE A 80 24.08 -31.93 -5.11
CA PHE A 80 24.22 -33.39 -5.11
C PHE A 80 25.64 -33.84 -5.45
N ALA A 81 26.36 -33.16 -6.35
CA ALA A 81 27.76 -33.50 -6.66
C ALA A 81 28.69 -33.30 -5.46
N ILE A 82 28.58 -32.15 -4.77
CA ILE A 82 29.36 -31.82 -3.56
C ILE A 82 29.04 -32.79 -2.43
N LYS A 83 27.75 -33.09 -2.20
CA LYS A 83 27.32 -34.03 -1.16
C LYS A 83 27.74 -35.47 -1.45
N ALA A 84 27.57 -35.95 -2.68
CA ALA A 84 28.02 -37.28 -3.08
C ALA A 84 29.54 -37.47 -2.90
N PHE A 85 30.35 -36.45 -3.22
CA PHE A 85 31.79 -36.44 -2.96
C PHE A 85 32.13 -36.53 -1.47
N SER A 86 31.50 -35.70 -0.63
CA SER A 86 31.71 -35.75 0.82
C SER A 86 31.34 -37.10 1.42
N VAL A 87 30.26 -37.72 0.95
CA VAL A 87 29.80 -39.03 1.42
C VAL A 87 30.72 -40.15 0.94
N GLU A 88 31.12 -40.16 -0.34
CA GLU A 88 32.05 -41.16 -0.87
C GLU A 88 33.35 -41.17 -0.06
N LEU A 89 33.96 -39.99 0.20
CA LEU A 89 35.16 -39.88 1.02
C LEU A 89 34.97 -40.38 2.46
N ALA A 90 33.87 -40.00 3.13
CA ALA A 90 33.59 -40.43 4.49
C ALA A 90 33.42 -41.96 4.60
N THR A 91 32.79 -42.59 3.60
CA THR A 91 32.60 -44.06 3.60
C THR A 91 33.86 -44.86 3.25
N VAL A 92 34.97 -44.25 2.81
CA VAL A 92 36.20 -44.98 2.46
C VAL A 92 36.72 -45.81 3.63
N GLN A 93 36.69 -45.28 4.86
CA GLN A 93 37.20 -45.97 6.04
C GLN A 93 36.42 -47.26 6.35
N ASP A 94 35.09 -47.25 6.22
CA ASP A 94 34.24 -48.39 6.54
C ASP A 94 34.09 -49.38 5.36
N ASN A 95 34.33 -48.94 4.12
CA ASN A 95 34.24 -49.77 2.91
C ASN A 95 35.53 -50.53 2.56
N VAL A 96 36.63 -50.34 3.30
CA VAL A 96 37.96 -50.86 2.97
C VAL A 96 38.50 -51.78 4.07
N SER A 97 39.09 -52.92 3.66
CA SER A 97 39.64 -53.93 4.58
C SER A 97 41.05 -53.65 5.11
N ASN A 98 41.81 -52.73 4.49
CA ASN A 98 43.17 -52.38 4.90
C ASN A 98 43.48 -50.91 4.52
N VAL A 99 44.05 -50.16 5.48
CA VAL A 99 44.50 -48.76 5.34
C VAL A 99 45.20 -48.47 4.01
N THR A 100 46.06 -49.36 3.50
CA THR A 100 46.76 -49.17 2.21
C THR A 100 45.81 -48.97 1.04
N LEU A 101 44.73 -49.75 0.95
CA LEU A 101 43.71 -49.61 -0.10
C LEU A 101 42.88 -48.33 0.06
N GLY A 102 42.72 -47.86 1.31
CA GLY A 102 42.05 -46.60 1.61
C GLY A 102 42.90 -45.41 1.15
N ARG A 103 44.21 -45.42 1.44
CA ARG A 103 45.17 -44.45 0.93
C ARG A 103 45.20 -44.40 -0.60
N MET A 104 45.09 -45.55 -1.29
CA MET A 104 44.98 -45.57 -2.75
C MET A 104 43.71 -44.87 -3.26
N ARG A 105 42.58 -45.01 -2.56
CA ARG A 105 41.33 -44.27 -2.88
C ARG A 105 41.45 -42.78 -2.59
N MET A 106 42.07 -42.39 -1.47
CA MET A 106 42.32 -40.98 -1.16
C MET A 106 43.27 -40.35 -2.18
N GLN A 107 44.30 -41.07 -2.61
CA GLN A 107 45.20 -40.62 -3.66
C GLN A 107 44.48 -40.42 -5.00
N PHE A 108 43.63 -41.38 -5.41
CA PHE A 108 42.75 -41.19 -6.57
C PHE A 108 41.91 -39.90 -6.46
N TRP A 109 41.36 -39.61 -5.27
CA TRP A 109 40.57 -38.39 -5.07
C TRP A 109 41.39 -37.10 -5.04
N ARG A 110 42.66 -37.11 -4.60
CA ARG A 110 43.60 -35.98 -4.79
C ARG A 110 43.85 -35.72 -6.26
N ASP A 111 44.16 -36.78 -7.01
CA ASP A 111 44.44 -36.69 -8.44
C ASP A 111 43.19 -36.31 -9.24
N ALA A 112 42.00 -36.74 -8.81
CA ALA A 112 40.71 -36.30 -9.34
C ALA A 112 40.44 -34.81 -9.06
N ALA A 113 40.67 -34.31 -7.83
CA ALA A 113 40.51 -32.90 -7.50
C ALA A 113 41.46 -32.01 -8.33
N LYS A 114 42.71 -32.45 -8.51
CA LYS A 114 43.66 -31.80 -9.42
C LYS A 114 43.15 -31.83 -10.87
N GLY A 115 42.77 -32.99 -11.40
CA GLY A 115 42.24 -33.15 -12.75
C GLY A 115 40.98 -32.30 -13.03
N ILE A 116 40.07 -32.20 -12.06
CA ILE A 116 38.88 -31.33 -12.11
C ILE A 116 39.29 -29.85 -12.30
N SER A 117 40.32 -29.40 -11.59
CA SER A 117 40.86 -28.03 -11.69
C SER A 117 41.61 -27.77 -13.01
N GLU A 118 42.27 -28.79 -13.56
CA GLU A 118 43.01 -28.74 -14.84
C GLU A 118 42.12 -28.94 -16.09
N GLY A 119 40.79 -29.00 -15.93
CA GLY A 119 39.86 -29.25 -17.04
C GLY A 119 39.85 -30.68 -17.58
N ARG A 120 40.46 -31.63 -16.85
CA ARG A 120 40.61 -33.05 -17.21
C ARG A 120 40.11 -33.97 -16.09
N PRO A 121 38.79 -33.97 -15.78
CA PRO A 121 38.24 -34.86 -14.76
C PRO A 121 38.36 -36.34 -15.15
N PRO A 122 38.60 -37.26 -14.20
CA PRO A 122 38.56 -38.69 -14.47
C PRO A 122 37.13 -39.15 -14.82
N LYS A 123 37.00 -40.28 -15.52
CA LYS A 123 35.72 -40.89 -15.93
C LYS A 123 34.95 -41.54 -14.76
N HIS A 124 34.70 -40.78 -13.71
CA HIS A 124 33.92 -41.17 -12.54
C HIS A 124 32.69 -40.27 -12.41
N PRO A 125 31.46 -40.78 -12.24
CA PRO A 125 30.23 -39.97 -12.24
C PRO A 125 30.30 -38.75 -11.31
N ILE A 126 30.71 -38.94 -10.05
CA ILE A 126 30.85 -37.83 -9.09
C ILE A 126 31.90 -36.81 -9.55
N ALA A 127 33.02 -37.22 -10.16
CA ALA A 127 34.07 -36.31 -10.60
C ALA A 127 33.67 -35.49 -11.84
N LEU A 128 32.87 -36.08 -12.74
CA LEU A 128 32.29 -35.40 -13.89
C LEU A 128 31.25 -34.35 -13.45
N ALA A 129 30.35 -34.70 -12.52
CA ALA A 129 29.37 -33.79 -11.95
C ALA A 129 30.03 -32.65 -11.15
N LEU A 130 31.07 -32.95 -10.36
CA LEU A 130 31.88 -31.95 -9.68
C LEU A 130 32.56 -31.00 -10.66
N HIS A 131 33.11 -31.48 -11.78
CA HIS A 131 33.76 -30.62 -12.75
C HIS A 131 32.81 -29.59 -13.36
N GLU A 132 31.62 -30.01 -13.78
CA GLU A 132 30.58 -29.06 -14.25
C GLU A 132 30.25 -28.02 -13.15
N THR A 133 30.12 -28.47 -11.91
CA THR A 133 29.83 -27.60 -10.75
C THR A 133 30.94 -26.59 -10.48
N VAL A 134 32.21 -27.02 -10.55
CA VAL A 134 33.39 -26.17 -10.34
C VAL A 134 33.49 -25.09 -11.42
N GLN A 135 33.20 -25.44 -12.68
CA GLN A 135 33.17 -24.47 -13.79
C GLN A 135 32.01 -23.47 -13.65
N GLN A 136 30.83 -23.91 -13.23
CA GLN A 136 29.64 -23.05 -13.07
C GLN A 136 29.75 -22.09 -11.87
N ALA A 137 30.26 -22.57 -10.73
CA ALA A 137 30.25 -21.82 -9.46
C ALA A 137 31.61 -21.29 -9.01
N LYS A 138 32.66 -21.39 -9.84
CA LYS A 138 34.05 -20.95 -9.52
C LYS A 138 34.58 -21.49 -8.18
N ILE A 139 34.22 -22.72 -7.86
CA ILE A 139 34.60 -23.37 -6.60
C ILE A 139 36.13 -23.54 -6.52
N SER A 140 36.71 -23.18 -5.38
CA SER A 140 38.15 -23.35 -5.15
C SER A 140 38.54 -24.81 -4.98
N ALA A 141 39.44 -25.29 -5.84
CA ALA A 141 40.01 -26.64 -5.77
C ALA A 141 40.77 -26.91 -4.45
N TYR A 142 41.21 -25.85 -3.75
CA TYR A 142 41.79 -25.94 -2.41
C TYR A 142 40.85 -26.63 -1.42
N HIS A 143 39.56 -26.28 -1.42
CA HIS A 143 38.58 -26.87 -0.50
C HIS A 143 38.33 -28.35 -0.79
N LEU A 144 38.25 -28.75 -2.06
CA LEU A 144 38.16 -30.17 -2.45
C LEU A 144 39.37 -30.96 -1.95
N LYS A 145 40.58 -30.42 -2.14
CA LYS A 145 41.83 -31.05 -1.67
C LYS A 145 41.87 -31.14 -0.13
N ARG A 146 41.50 -30.06 0.58
CA ARG A 146 41.49 -29.99 2.06
C ARG A 146 40.64 -31.10 2.68
N ILE A 147 39.46 -31.38 2.11
CA ILE A 147 38.59 -32.47 2.59
C ILE A 147 39.25 -33.84 2.39
N VAL A 148 39.88 -34.08 1.23
CA VAL A 148 40.59 -35.35 0.94
C VAL A 148 41.77 -35.54 1.91
N ASP A 149 42.59 -34.50 2.11
CA ASP A 149 43.75 -34.57 3.01
C ASP A 149 43.32 -34.79 4.48
N ALA A 150 42.22 -34.17 4.93
CA ALA A 150 41.68 -34.39 6.27
C ALA A 150 41.12 -35.81 6.48
N ARG A 151 40.47 -36.39 5.46
CA ARG A 151 39.97 -37.78 5.50
C ARG A 151 41.09 -38.83 5.38
N ASP A 152 42.18 -38.54 4.66
CA ASP A 152 43.37 -39.39 4.64
C ASP A 152 44.16 -39.34 5.96
N ALA A 153 44.11 -38.24 6.70
CA ALA A 153 44.66 -38.14 8.05
C ALA A 153 43.84 -38.96 9.08
N GLU A 154 42.50 -38.84 9.04
CA GLU A 154 41.57 -39.64 9.87
C GLU A 154 41.70 -41.15 9.64
N LEU A 155 41.98 -41.57 8.40
CA LEU A 155 42.26 -42.97 8.07
C LEU A 155 43.52 -43.51 8.76
N GLN A 156 44.46 -42.63 9.16
CA GLN A 156 45.71 -42.99 9.84
C GLN A 156 45.57 -42.91 11.36
N ALA A 157 44.83 -41.93 11.87
CA ALA A 157 44.59 -41.70 13.29
C ALA A 157 43.08 -41.54 13.55
N PRO A 158 42.34 -42.64 13.81
CA PRO A 158 40.88 -42.63 13.92
C PRO A 158 40.33 -42.17 15.28
N SER A 159 41.18 -41.64 16.16
CA SER A 159 40.84 -41.24 17.53
C SER A 159 41.35 -39.83 17.83
N TYR A 160 40.50 -38.99 18.38
CA TYR A 160 40.81 -37.60 18.73
C TYR A 160 41.26 -37.50 20.19
N LEU A 161 42.35 -36.77 20.45
CA LEU A 161 42.89 -36.61 21.82
C LEU A 161 42.21 -35.47 22.57
N THR A 162 42.11 -34.31 21.93
CA THR A 162 41.52 -33.09 22.49
C THR A 162 40.32 -32.61 21.67
N VAL A 163 39.48 -31.77 22.25
CA VAL A 163 38.37 -31.12 21.53
C VAL A 163 38.90 -30.33 20.32
N ASP A 164 39.96 -29.54 20.47
CA ASP A 164 40.58 -28.76 19.40
C ASP A 164 41.01 -29.60 18.18
N SER A 165 41.52 -30.82 18.41
CA SER A 165 41.91 -31.73 17.34
C SER A 165 40.72 -32.19 16.50
N LEU A 166 39.56 -32.38 17.15
CA LEU A 166 38.30 -32.74 16.49
C LEU A 166 37.65 -31.53 15.80
N THR A 167 37.67 -30.34 16.43
CA THR A 167 37.20 -29.08 15.82
C THR A 167 37.99 -28.78 14.54
N SER A 168 39.31 -28.96 14.56
CA SER A 168 40.19 -28.78 13.40
C SER A 168 39.89 -29.76 12.25
N HIS A 169 39.50 -30.99 12.58
CA HIS A 169 39.03 -31.97 11.60
C HIS A 169 37.66 -31.58 11.02
N ALA A 170 36.71 -31.18 11.86
CA ALA A 170 35.38 -30.73 11.43
C ALA A 170 35.47 -29.51 10.49
N GLU A 171 36.33 -28.54 10.83
CA GLU A 171 36.63 -27.36 10.04
C GLU A 171 37.20 -27.72 8.65
N SER A 172 38.10 -28.71 8.60
CA SER A 172 38.69 -29.19 7.35
C SER A 172 37.79 -30.15 6.55
N THR A 173 36.66 -30.58 7.10
CA THR A 173 35.71 -31.50 6.45
C THR A 173 34.32 -30.86 6.30
N SER A 174 33.44 -31.00 7.31
CA SER A 174 32.05 -30.54 7.29
C SER A 174 31.91 -29.04 7.03
N SER A 175 32.70 -28.20 7.71
CA SER A 175 32.67 -26.75 7.49
C SER A 175 33.16 -26.39 6.09
N THR A 176 34.23 -27.06 5.62
CA THR A 176 34.73 -26.88 4.26
C THR A 176 33.70 -27.29 3.20
N VAL A 177 32.84 -28.29 3.45
CA VAL A 177 31.67 -28.60 2.60
C VAL A 177 30.64 -27.47 2.61
N LEU A 178 30.40 -26.81 3.75
CA LEU A 178 29.49 -25.65 3.81
C LEU A 178 30.07 -24.44 3.05
N TYR A 179 31.39 -24.21 3.04
CA TYR A 179 32.03 -23.19 2.20
C TYR A 179 31.88 -23.47 0.70
N LEU A 180 31.94 -24.74 0.29
CA LEU A 180 31.64 -25.17 -1.09
C LEU A 180 30.19 -24.84 -1.47
N LEU A 181 29.24 -24.97 -0.53
CA LEU A 181 27.83 -24.65 -0.75
C LEU A 181 27.53 -23.14 -0.73
N LEU A 182 28.22 -22.36 0.11
CA LEU A 182 28.20 -20.88 0.04
C LEU A 182 28.71 -20.41 -1.33
N SER A 183 29.81 -21.00 -1.81
CA SER A 183 30.35 -20.75 -3.15
C SER A 183 29.38 -21.13 -4.26
N LEU A 184 28.70 -22.28 -4.14
CA LEU A 184 27.67 -22.74 -5.09
C LEU A 184 26.51 -21.73 -5.24
N LEU A 185 26.11 -21.06 -4.15
CA LEU A 185 25.09 -20.02 -4.15
C LEU A 185 25.63 -18.61 -4.43
N SER A 186 26.94 -18.48 -4.72
CA SER A 186 27.63 -17.19 -4.90
C SER A 186 27.54 -16.23 -3.70
N LEU A 187 27.44 -16.78 -2.49
CA LEU A 187 27.32 -16.03 -1.23
C LEU A 187 28.70 -15.85 -0.59
N GLN A 188 29.37 -14.75 -0.90
CA GLN A 188 30.64 -14.38 -0.30
C GLN A 188 30.41 -13.38 0.84
N SER A 189 30.42 -13.87 2.08
CA SER A 189 30.40 -13.07 3.29
C SER A 189 31.23 -13.75 4.37
N GLU A 190 32.03 -12.96 5.09
CA GLU A 190 32.84 -13.43 6.20
C GLU A 190 31.96 -13.91 7.36
N THR A 191 30.88 -13.21 7.69
CA THR A 191 29.96 -13.61 8.78
C THR A 191 29.25 -14.92 8.47
N LEU A 192 28.82 -15.13 7.21
CA LEU A 192 28.25 -16.42 6.78
C LEU A 192 29.29 -17.55 6.80
N SER A 193 30.57 -17.26 6.52
CA SER A 193 31.65 -18.24 6.58
C SER A 193 31.96 -18.64 8.03
N HIS A 194 32.07 -17.69 8.96
CA HIS A 194 32.26 -17.98 10.39
C HIS A 194 31.06 -18.77 10.97
N ALA A 195 29.83 -18.37 10.66
CA ALA A 195 28.63 -19.12 11.05
C ALA A 195 28.61 -20.55 10.46
N ALA A 196 29.07 -20.72 9.21
CA ALA A 196 29.22 -22.04 8.59
C ALA A 196 30.33 -22.89 9.23
N SER A 197 31.41 -22.28 9.73
CA SER A 197 32.45 -22.99 10.51
C SER A 197 31.87 -23.65 11.76
N HIS A 198 31.17 -22.85 12.57
CA HIS A 198 30.50 -23.31 13.79
C HIS A 198 29.40 -24.35 13.49
N LEU A 199 28.61 -24.17 12.43
CA LEU A 199 27.62 -25.16 12.02
C LEU A 199 28.28 -26.50 11.59
N GLY A 200 29.41 -26.46 10.89
CA GLY A 200 30.14 -27.66 10.48
C GLY A 200 30.75 -28.43 11.65
N ALA A 201 31.23 -27.72 12.69
CA ALA A 201 31.63 -28.32 13.96
C ALA A 201 30.45 -29.04 14.64
N ALA A 202 29.33 -28.33 14.84
CA ALA A 202 28.12 -28.89 15.44
C ALA A 202 27.56 -30.11 14.68
N GLN A 203 27.55 -30.08 13.34
CA GLN A 203 27.19 -31.22 12.48
C GLN A 203 28.09 -32.44 12.72
N THR A 204 29.40 -32.21 12.84
CA THR A 204 30.39 -33.28 13.02
C THR A 204 30.23 -33.94 14.38
N PHE A 205 30.14 -33.15 15.45
CA PHE A 205 30.02 -33.68 16.82
C PHE A 205 28.71 -34.45 17.00
N SER A 206 27.60 -33.90 16.51
CA SER A 206 26.28 -34.56 16.54
C SER A 206 26.25 -35.86 15.73
N THR A 207 26.99 -35.92 14.60
CA THR A 207 27.11 -37.13 13.80
C THR A 207 27.93 -38.20 14.52
N LEU A 208 29.03 -37.82 15.18
CA LEU A 208 29.85 -38.74 15.98
C LEU A 208 29.06 -39.28 17.20
N LEU A 209 28.33 -38.43 17.91
CA LEU A 209 27.41 -38.85 18.99
C LEU A 209 26.38 -39.88 18.50
N ARG A 210 25.72 -39.62 17.37
CA ARG A 210 24.77 -40.55 16.76
C ARG A 210 25.43 -41.85 16.30
N ALA A 211 26.68 -41.81 15.88
CA ALA A 211 27.44 -42.96 15.38
C ALA A 211 28.21 -43.73 16.48
N LEU A 212 28.29 -43.23 17.71
CA LEU A 212 29.01 -43.84 18.84
C LEU A 212 28.69 -45.34 19.01
N PRO A 213 27.42 -45.83 18.97
CA PRO A 213 27.13 -47.25 19.10
C PRO A 213 27.65 -48.12 17.94
N TYR A 214 27.81 -47.53 16.74
CA TYR A 214 28.41 -48.21 15.60
C TYR A 214 29.93 -48.28 15.73
N HIS A 215 30.60 -47.16 16.05
CA HIS A 215 32.05 -47.12 16.19
C HIS A 215 32.55 -47.94 17.39
N ALA A 216 31.85 -47.90 18.54
CA ALA A 216 32.19 -48.70 19.72
C ALA A 216 32.20 -50.21 19.43
N ARG A 217 31.24 -50.71 18.62
CA ARG A 217 31.20 -52.12 18.16
C ARG A 217 32.38 -52.52 17.26
N HIS A 218 33.04 -51.53 16.65
CA HIS A 218 34.25 -51.71 15.85
C HIS A 218 35.52 -51.31 16.60
N GLY A 219 35.45 -51.17 17.94
CA GLY A 219 36.61 -50.81 18.78
C GLY A 219 37.13 -49.39 18.57
N ARG A 220 36.30 -48.47 18.06
CA ARG A 220 36.66 -47.06 17.81
C ARG A 220 35.95 -46.15 18.83
N MET A 221 36.71 -45.34 19.56
CA MET A 221 36.17 -44.27 20.42
C MET A 221 36.08 -42.97 19.62
N VAL A 222 34.91 -42.34 19.61
CA VAL A 222 34.65 -41.08 18.85
C VAL A 222 34.58 -39.84 19.73
N ILE A 223 34.40 -39.99 21.04
CA ILE A 223 34.48 -38.89 22.00
C ILE A 223 35.98 -38.58 22.24
N PRO A 224 36.41 -37.31 22.24
CA PRO A 224 37.80 -36.95 22.55
C PRO A 224 38.30 -37.56 23.86
N ALA A 225 39.55 -38.04 23.85
CA ALA A 225 40.16 -38.70 25.00
C ALA A 225 40.12 -37.84 26.27
N GLU A 226 40.35 -36.53 26.13
CA GLU A 226 40.20 -35.47 27.13
C GLU A 226 38.87 -35.55 27.90
N ILE A 227 37.72 -35.58 27.19
CA ILE A 227 36.39 -35.66 27.80
C ILE A 227 36.20 -37.02 28.48
N THR A 228 36.62 -38.13 27.85
CA THR A 228 36.49 -39.46 28.46
C THR A 228 37.33 -39.59 29.74
N ALA A 229 38.53 -39.01 29.77
CA ALA A 229 39.40 -39.03 30.95
C ALA A 229 38.84 -38.16 32.09
N LYS A 230 38.30 -36.98 31.77
CA LYS A 230 37.64 -36.07 32.72
C LYS A 230 36.50 -36.74 33.50
N HIS A 231 35.73 -37.60 32.82
CA HIS A 231 34.61 -38.36 33.41
C HIS A 231 34.96 -39.79 33.83
N GLY A 232 36.25 -40.15 33.88
CA GLY A 232 36.72 -41.47 34.34
C GLY A 232 36.31 -42.66 33.45
N VAL A 233 35.97 -42.41 32.18
CA VAL A 233 35.40 -43.40 31.26
C VAL A 233 36.49 -44.30 30.67
N SER A 234 36.43 -45.60 30.98
CA SER A 234 37.28 -46.61 30.34
C SER A 234 36.75 -46.98 28.95
N GLN A 235 37.59 -46.83 27.91
CA GLN A 235 37.22 -47.18 26.54
C GLN A 235 36.87 -48.67 26.39
N GLU A 236 37.60 -49.55 27.10
CA GLU A 236 37.35 -51.01 27.09
C GLU A 236 35.96 -51.34 27.65
N GLU A 237 35.52 -50.64 28.69
CA GLU A 237 34.18 -50.81 29.25
C GLU A 237 33.10 -50.29 28.32
N VAL A 238 33.32 -49.17 27.62
CA VAL A 238 32.37 -48.69 26.60
C VAL A 238 32.25 -49.69 25.43
N PHE A 239 33.36 -50.31 24.99
CA PHE A 239 33.31 -51.31 23.91
C PHE A 239 32.62 -52.61 24.33
N ARG A 240 32.72 -53.03 25.61
CA ARG A 240 32.05 -54.24 26.13
C ARG A 240 30.60 -54.01 26.55
N ASN A 241 30.36 -52.94 27.31
CA ASN A 241 29.12 -52.71 28.05
C ASN A 241 28.25 -51.62 27.40
N GLY A 242 28.76 -50.87 26.42
CA GLY A 242 28.06 -49.81 25.72
C GLY A 242 27.62 -48.70 26.68
N SER A 243 26.34 -48.35 26.63
CA SER A 243 25.73 -47.31 27.49
C SER A 243 25.66 -47.67 28.99
N LYS A 244 26.18 -48.83 29.40
CA LYS A 244 26.29 -49.23 30.81
C LYS A 244 27.68 -49.01 31.40
N ALA A 245 28.62 -48.46 30.63
CA ALA A 245 29.92 -48.05 31.16
C ALA A 245 29.76 -46.86 32.14
N PRO A 246 30.47 -46.84 33.28
CA PRO A 246 30.44 -45.70 34.20
C PRO A 246 30.94 -44.41 33.50
N GLY A 247 30.33 -43.27 33.83
CA GLY A 247 30.69 -41.93 33.32
C GLY A 247 30.38 -41.66 31.85
N ILE A 248 29.95 -42.65 31.05
CA ILE A 248 29.70 -42.44 29.61
C ILE A 248 28.54 -41.47 29.34
N GLU A 249 27.54 -41.42 30.23
CA GLU A 249 26.40 -40.53 30.12
C GLU A 249 26.82 -39.06 30.33
N ASP A 250 27.65 -38.78 31.34
CA ASP A 250 28.22 -37.45 31.60
C ASP A 250 29.17 -37.00 30.48
N ALA A 251 30.00 -37.91 29.95
CA ALA A 251 30.87 -37.65 28.81
C ALA A 251 30.08 -37.37 27.51
N ILE A 252 28.96 -38.07 27.30
CA ILE A 252 28.03 -37.79 26.20
C ILE A 252 27.36 -36.42 26.40
N TYR A 253 26.95 -36.09 27.62
CA TYR A 253 26.32 -34.81 27.95
C TYR A 253 27.27 -33.64 27.69
N GLU A 254 28.51 -33.69 28.17
CA GLU A 254 29.50 -32.65 27.91
C GLU A 254 29.80 -32.49 26.41
N PHE A 255 29.98 -33.60 25.69
CA PHE A 255 30.24 -33.54 24.25
C PHE A 255 29.03 -33.04 23.43
N ALA A 256 27.81 -33.31 23.90
CA ALA A 256 26.58 -32.74 23.34
C ALA A 256 26.42 -31.25 23.64
N THR A 257 26.84 -30.78 24.84
CA THR A 257 26.88 -29.36 25.19
C THR A 257 27.84 -28.61 24.27
N LEU A 258 29.06 -29.11 24.04
CA LEU A 258 30.00 -28.51 23.07
C LEU A 258 29.41 -28.40 21.65
N ALA A 259 28.66 -29.41 21.20
CA ALA A 259 27.96 -29.36 19.92
C ALA A 259 26.84 -28.30 19.90
N HIS A 260 26.17 -28.07 21.03
CA HIS A 260 25.17 -27.04 21.20
C HIS A 260 25.77 -25.63 21.27
N ASP A 261 26.92 -25.45 21.93
CA ASP A 261 27.61 -24.17 22.06
C ASP A 261 28.04 -23.63 20.69
N HIS A 262 28.67 -24.48 19.86
CA HIS A 262 28.96 -24.13 18.46
C HIS A 262 27.68 -23.75 17.70
N LEU A 263 26.59 -24.49 17.89
CA LEU A 263 25.32 -24.22 17.21
C LEU A 263 24.66 -22.91 17.68
N SER A 264 24.81 -22.53 18.95
CA SER A 264 24.38 -21.23 19.46
C SER A 264 25.23 -20.12 18.89
N THR A 265 26.56 -20.26 18.88
CA THR A 265 27.45 -19.26 18.28
C THR A 265 27.10 -19.01 16.80
N ALA A 266 26.75 -20.07 16.05
CA ALA A 266 26.29 -19.95 14.67
C ALA A 266 24.95 -19.18 14.56
N ARG A 267 24.00 -19.34 15.51
CA ARG A 267 22.78 -18.52 15.57
C ARG A 267 23.14 -17.05 15.79
N ASP A 268 23.95 -16.76 16.80
CA ASP A 268 24.25 -15.40 17.23
C ASP A 268 25.00 -14.61 16.14
N MET A 269 25.91 -15.27 15.42
CA MET A 269 26.56 -14.70 14.22
C MET A 269 25.56 -14.39 13.10
N LEU A 270 24.51 -15.20 12.92
CA LEU A 270 23.48 -14.99 11.89
C LEU A 270 22.47 -13.90 12.29
N LEU A 271 22.20 -13.71 13.58
CA LEU A 271 21.34 -12.63 14.09
C LEU A 271 21.97 -11.25 13.89
N ASN A 272 23.31 -11.16 13.99
CA ASN A 272 24.07 -9.93 13.87
C ASN A 272 24.48 -9.56 12.42
N VAL A 273 23.91 -10.21 11.40
CA VAL A 273 24.17 -9.87 10.00
C VAL A 273 23.45 -8.55 9.64
N GLU A 274 24.21 -7.56 9.16
CA GLU A 274 23.67 -6.26 8.75
C GLU A 274 22.56 -6.38 7.70
N GLY A 275 21.50 -5.56 7.85
CA GLY A 275 20.36 -5.54 6.94
C GLY A 275 19.38 -6.74 7.05
N SER A 276 19.62 -7.69 7.96
CA SER A 276 18.87 -8.96 8.00
C SER A 276 17.61 -9.00 8.88
N ASN A 277 17.34 -7.94 9.65
CA ASN A 277 16.26 -7.88 10.67
C ASN A 277 16.25 -9.10 11.63
N GLY A 278 17.43 -9.60 12.01
CA GLY A 278 17.58 -10.73 12.93
C GLY A 278 17.12 -12.07 12.33
N ARG A 279 17.31 -12.28 11.02
CA ARG A 279 16.94 -13.53 10.31
C ARG A 279 18.04 -13.96 9.34
N VAL A 280 18.15 -15.26 9.10
CA VAL A 280 19.03 -15.77 8.03
C VAL A 280 18.56 -15.22 6.66
N PRO A 281 19.46 -14.66 5.82
CA PRO A 281 19.12 -14.22 4.47
C PRO A 281 18.45 -15.34 3.66
N SER A 282 17.43 -15.01 2.87
CA SER A 282 16.63 -15.98 2.10
C SER A 282 17.46 -16.87 1.19
N GLU A 283 18.55 -16.32 0.66
CA GLU A 283 19.48 -16.94 -0.26
C GLU A 283 20.39 -17.93 0.47
N ALA A 284 20.76 -17.63 1.71
CA ALA A 284 21.63 -18.46 2.56
C ALA A 284 20.86 -19.59 3.27
N MET A 285 19.55 -19.42 3.45
CA MET A 285 18.69 -20.34 4.22
C MET A 285 18.85 -21.84 3.87
N PRO A 286 18.99 -22.28 2.61
CA PRO A 286 19.15 -23.71 2.28
C PRO A 286 20.43 -24.36 2.84
N ILE A 287 21.45 -23.57 3.17
CA ILE A 287 22.70 -24.03 3.79
C ILE A 287 22.48 -24.21 5.29
N PHE A 288 21.89 -23.19 5.93
CA PHE A 288 21.65 -23.17 7.38
C PHE A 288 20.41 -23.97 7.82
N LEU A 289 19.58 -24.48 6.91
CA LEU A 289 18.41 -25.31 7.25
C LEU A 289 18.79 -26.58 8.05
N ALA A 290 20.00 -27.12 7.83
CA ALA A 290 20.54 -28.21 8.64
C ALA A 290 20.73 -27.84 10.13
N ALA A 291 20.87 -26.55 10.46
CA ALA A 291 20.89 -26.07 11.84
C ALA A 291 19.54 -26.25 12.56
N ILE A 292 18.41 -26.34 11.84
CA ILE A 292 17.09 -26.60 12.44
C ILE A 292 16.94 -28.08 12.84
N LEU A 293 17.49 -28.99 12.01
CA LEU A 293 17.57 -30.41 12.34
C LEU A 293 18.42 -30.63 13.61
N LEU A 294 19.55 -29.91 13.71
CA LEU A 294 20.42 -29.95 14.90
C LEU A 294 19.82 -29.23 16.12
N SER A 295 19.33 -28.00 16.00
CA SER A 295 18.84 -27.18 17.13
C SER A 295 17.41 -27.56 17.54
N SER A 296 17.15 -28.87 17.53
CA SER A 296 15.91 -29.48 18.00
C SER A 296 16.13 -30.96 18.33
N GLY A 297 16.90 -31.69 17.52
CA GLY A 297 16.97 -33.16 17.59
C GLY A 297 15.58 -33.81 17.45
N ALA A 298 14.67 -33.11 16.75
CA ALA A 298 13.22 -33.17 16.97
C ALA A 298 12.82 -32.83 18.44
N HIS A 299 12.60 -31.54 18.70
CA HIS A 299 11.94 -31.09 19.94
C HIS A 299 10.47 -31.54 19.90
N LEU A 300 10.25 -32.70 20.51
CA LEU A 300 9.04 -33.52 20.46
C LEU A 300 7.91 -32.92 21.33
N SER A 301 7.54 -31.65 21.12
CA SER A 301 6.59 -30.95 21.99
C SER A 301 5.28 -31.72 22.14
N ARG A 302 4.68 -31.70 23.34
CA ARG A 302 3.44 -32.46 23.58
C ARG A 302 2.33 -32.02 22.62
N TYR A 303 2.27 -30.72 22.31
CA TYR A 303 1.36 -30.20 21.29
C TYR A 303 1.65 -30.72 19.87
N LEU A 304 2.92 -30.81 19.45
CA LEU A 304 3.29 -31.38 18.15
C LEU A 304 2.88 -32.86 18.06
N VAL A 305 3.06 -33.62 19.13
CA VAL A 305 2.61 -35.02 19.22
C VAL A 305 1.08 -35.11 19.15
N GLN A 306 0.36 -34.26 19.88
CA GLN A 306 -1.10 -34.17 19.82
C GLN A 306 -1.57 -33.85 18.39
N ILE A 307 -1.02 -32.83 17.73
CA ILE A 307 -1.34 -32.49 16.33
C ILE A 307 -1.04 -33.67 15.39
N ALA A 308 0.12 -34.32 15.53
CA ALA A 308 0.52 -35.43 14.67
C ALA A 308 -0.41 -36.63 14.83
N ALA A 309 -0.77 -36.99 16.07
CA ALA A 309 -1.75 -38.03 16.37
C ALA A 309 -3.14 -37.65 15.83
N HIS A 310 -3.60 -36.42 16.07
CA HIS A 310 -4.88 -35.94 15.56
C HIS A 310 -4.96 -36.03 14.04
N HIS A 311 -3.93 -35.53 13.34
CA HIS A 311 -3.88 -35.57 11.89
C HIS A 311 -3.73 -36.99 11.30
N TYR A 312 -3.08 -37.91 12.02
CA TYR A 312 -2.97 -39.32 11.64
C TYR A 312 -4.30 -40.08 11.80
N PHE A 313 -4.98 -39.87 12.94
CA PHE A 313 -6.23 -40.55 13.31
C PHE A 313 -7.51 -39.76 12.96
N TYR A 314 -7.44 -38.80 12.02
CA TYR A 314 -8.59 -38.03 11.52
C TYR A 314 -9.38 -37.23 12.58
N THR A 315 -8.73 -36.80 13.65
CA THR A 315 -9.26 -35.84 14.63
C THR A 315 -8.67 -34.43 14.40
N GLN A 316 -9.23 -33.40 15.06
CA GLN A 316 -9.43 -32.00 14.61
C GLN A 316 -8.22 -31.10 14.20
N ALA A 317 -7.28 -31.54 13.36
CA ALA A 317 -6.18 -30.70 12.83
C ALA A 317 -6.58 -29.80 11.64
N HIS A 318 -7.62 -28.96 11.79
CA HIS A 318 -8.26 -28.23 10.67
C HIS A 318 -7.37 -27.25 9.87
N PHE A 319 -6.26 -26.78 10.45
CA PHE A 319 -5.34 -25.84 9.80
C PHE A 319 -4.28 -26.52 8.92
N ILE A 320 -4.06 -27.84 9.09
CA ILE A 320 -3.13 -28.64 8.28
C ILE A 320 -3.92 -29.31 7.15
N LYS A 321 -3.82 -28.73 5.94
CA LYS A 321 -4.50 -29.25 4.74
C LYS A 321 -3.70 -30.29 3.96
N THR A 322 -2.40 -30.41 4.21
CA THR A 322 -1.47 -31.31 3.51
C THR A 322 -1.41 -32.69 4.19
N HIS A 323 -1.16 -33.75 3.41
CA HIS A 323 -1.01 -35.11 3.94
C HIS A 323 0.35 -35.34 4.62
N TRP A 324 0.68 -34.51 5.62
CA TRP A 324 1.96 -34.52 6.33
C TRP A 324 2.29 -35.88 6.97
N VAL A 325 1.44 -36.35 7.90
CA VAL A 325 1.70 -37.58 8.67
C VAL A 325 0.97 -38.81 8.13
N ARG A 326 -0.03 -38.65 7.24
CA ARG A 326 -0.96 -39.74 6.86
C ARG A 326 -0.31 -40.91 6.10
N HIS A 327 0.86 -40.68 5.52
CA HIS A 327 1.61 -41.70 4.79
C HIS A 327 2.74 -42.33 5.63
N VAL A 328 2.87 -41.95 6.91
CA VAL A 328 3.81 -42.58 7.85
C VAL A 328 3.34 -44.03 8.12
N PRO A 329 4.19 -45.06 7.92
CA PRO A 329 3.81 -46.44 8.21
C PRO A 329 3.43 -46.61 9.68
N LEU A 330 2.42 -47.43 9.97
CA LEU A 330 1.91 -47.62 11.34
C LEU A 330 3.02 -47.98 12.34
N ALA A 331 3.98 -48.83 11.96
CA ALA A 331 5.11 -49.18 12.81
C ALA A 331 5.98 -47.98 13.22
N VAL A 332 6.16 -47.00 12.32
CA VAL A 332 6.90 -45.76 12.57
C VAL A 332 6.07 -44.83 13.47
N MET A 333 4.76 -44.73 13.23
CA MET A 333 3.84 -43.95 14.07
C MET A 333 3.74 -44.51 15.50
N SER A 334 3.61 -45.83 15.66
CA SER A 334 3.58 -46.47 16.98
C SER A 334 4.88 -46.25 17.75
N HIS A 335 6.04 -46.32 17.10
CA HIS A 335 7.32 -46.04 17.74
C HIS A 335 7.47 -44.55 18.12
N PHE A 336 6.99 -43.63 17.28
CA PHE A 336 6.93 -42.20 17.59
C PHE A 336 6.07 -41.90 18.83
N LEU A 337 4.89 -42.52 18.94
CA LEU A 337 4.01 -42.37 20.11
C LEU A 337 4.60 -43.01 21.38
N GLU A 338 5.28 -44.15 21.25
CA GLU A 338 6.01 -44.80 22.36
C GLU A 338 7.12 -43.88 22.91
N LEU A 339 7.89 -43.24 22.03
CA LEU A 339 8.93 -42.28 22.42
C LEU A 339 8.33 -41.02 23.07
N ALA A 340 7.19 -40.54 22.58
CA ALA A 340 6.49 -39.40 23.17
C ALA A 340 5.97 -39.69 24.58
N ALA A 341 5.33 -40.87 24.77
CA ALA A 341 4.83 -41.30 26.08
C ALA A 341 5.97 -41.48 27.10
N LYS A 342 7.13 -42.00 26.68
CA LYS A 342 8.32 -42.06 27.55
C LYS A 342 8.86 -40.69 27.95
N ARG A 343 8.65 -39.65 27.13
CA ARG A 343 9.21 -38.31 27.35
C ARG A 343 8.34 -37.40 28.21
N TYR A 344 7.02 -37.58 28.18
CA TYR A 344 6.07 -36.70 28.88
C TYR A 344 5.04 -37.43 29.76
N GLY A 345 5.08 -38.76 29.82
CA GLY A 345 4.07 -39.55 30.52
C GLY A 345 2.78 -39.63 29.70
N ASP A 346 1.64 -39.43 30.35
CA ASP A 346 0.33 -39.52 29.71
C ASP A 346 0.06 -38.28 28.84
N ILE A 347 -0.32 -38.51 27.59
CA ILE A 347 -0.61 -37.47 26.60
C ILE A 347 -2.09 -37.58 26.27
N SER A 348 -2.90 -36.61 26.71
CA SER A 348 -4.31 -36.60 26.31
C SER A 348 -4.44 -36.41 24.80
N PHE A 349 -5.18 -37.33 24.18
CA PHE A 349 -5.63 -37.25 22.78
C PHE A 349 -7.16 -37.03 22.70
N ALA A 350 -7.80 -36.75 23.84
CA ALA A 350 -9.24 -36.53 23.90
C ALA A 350 -9.63 -35.19 23.26
N LYS A 351 -10.86 -35.13 22.74
CA LYS A 351 -11.35 -34.00 21.95
C LYS A 351 -11.63 -32.79 22.85
N GLY A 352 -10.73 -31.80 22.84
CA GLY A 352 -10.84 -30.58 23.64
C GLY A 352 -9.81 -30.47 24.77
N ASP A 353 -9.03 -31.53 25.01
CA ASP A 353 -8.01 -31.60 26.05
C ASP A 353 -6.58 -31.39 25.50
N ASP A 354 -6.45 -30.99 24.24
CA ASP A 354 -5.18 -30.64 23.61
C ASP A 354 -4.72 -29.22 24.00
N ASP A 355 -3.40 -28.96 23.93
CA ASP A 355 -2.82 -27.67 24.34
C ASP A 355 -3.43 -26.46 23.59
N GLY A 356 -3.84 -26.66 22.33
CA GLY A 356 -4.49 -25.63 21.52
C GLY A 356 -5.92 -25.35 21.93
N SER A 357 -6.66 -26.37 22.38
CA SER A 357 -7.97 -26.20 22.99
C SER A 357 -7.87 -25.51 24.35
N ILE A 358 -6.93 -25.90 25.21
CA ILE A 358 -6.67 -25.27 26.52
C ILE A 358 -6.31 -23.78 26.34
N PHE A 359 -5.38 -23.46 25.45
CA PHE A 359 -5.02 -22.08 25.13
C PHE A 359 -6.20 -21.28 24.54
N SER A 360 -7.02 -21.92 23.70
CA SER A 360 -8.25 -21.32 23.16
C SER A 360 -9.33 -21.09 24.21
N ILE A 361 -9.35 -21.87 25.30
CA ILE A 361 -10.26 -21.68 26.44
C ILE A 361 -9.76 -20.51 27.29
N PHE A 362 -8.47 -20.49 27.65
CA PHE A 362 -7.83 -19.36 28.34
C PHE A 362 -8.14 -18.01 27.69
N LEU A 363 -8.02 -17.91 26.35
CA LEU A 363 -8.35 -16.68 25.62
C LEU A 363 -9.85 -16.31 25.66
N LYS A 364 -10.77 -17.29 25.63
CA LYS A 364 -12.22 -17.03 25.74
C LYS A 364 -12.61 -16.60 27.16
N GLU A 365 -11.99 -17.20 28.16
CA GLU A 365 -12.23 -16.95 29.57
C GLU A 365 -11.46 -15.76 30.14
N SER A 366 -10.54 -15.17 29.36
CA SER A 366 -9.77 -13.96 29.72
C SER A 366 -10.62 -12.87 30.38
N ARG A 367 -11.84 -12.64 29.86
CA ARG A 367 -12.83 -11.64 30.28
C ARG A 367 -13.69 -12.03 31.50
N LEU A 368 -13.55 -13.24 32.03
CA LEU A 368 -14.27 -13.70 33.22
C LEU A 368 -13.49 -13.33 34.50
N PRO A 369 -14.16 -13.18 35.66
CA PRO A 369 -13.48 -13.08 36.95
C PRO A 369 -12.60 -14.31 37.23
N PRO A 370 -11.46 -14.18 37.95
CA PRO A 370 -10.55 -15.29 38.24
C PRO A 370 -11.22 -16.51 38.89
N SER A 371 -12.27 -16.30 39.68
CA SER A 371 -13.04 -17.35 40.37
C SER A 371 -13.86 -18.27 39.46
N ILE A 372 -14.04 -17.92 38.18
CA ILE A 372 -14.86 -18.68 37.21
C ILE A 372 -13.99 -19.29 36.09
N LYS A 373 -12.70 -18.95 36.01
CA LYS A 373 -11.79 -19.48 34.98
C LYS A 373 -11.50 -20.96 35.22
N SER A 374 -11.71 -21.78 34.20
CA SER A 374 -11.36 -23.21 34.21
C SER A 374 -9.87 -23.44 33.97
N VAL A 375 -9.20 -22.52 33.28
CA VAL A 375 -7.75 -22.57 33.01
C VAL A 375 -7.02 -21.51 33.84
N THR A 376 -6.07 -21.94 34.68
CA THR A 376 -5.28 -21.04 35.53
C THR A 376 -4.00 -20.56 34.81
N TRP A 377 -3.40 -19.49 35.34
CA TRP A 377 -2.07 -19.01 34.93
C TRP A 377 -1.02 -20.13 34.98
N GLU A 378 -1.02 -20.93 36.04
CA GLU A 378 -0.07 -22.02 36.25
C GLU A 378 -0.19 -23.10 35.16
N THR A 379 -1.42 -23.41 34.71
CA THR A 379 -1.65 -24.35 33.59
C THR A 379 -1.00 -23.84 32.30
N ILE A 380 -1.19 -22.57 31.94
CA ILE A 380 -0.61 -21.99 30.72
C ILE A 380 0.92 -21.82 30.87
N LYS A 381 1.41 -21.41 32.03
CA LYS A 381 2.86 -21.36 32.30
C LYS A 381 3.49 -22.74 32.11
N THR A 382 2.93 -23.79 32.72
CA THR A 382 3.43 -25.17 32.60
C THR A 382 3.38 -25.68 31.15
N LEU A 383 2.33 -25.33 30.40
CA LEU A 383 2.20 -25.61 28.96
C LEU A 383 3.40 -25.07 28.18
N MET A 384 3.81 -23.83 28.44
CA MET A 384 4.93 -23.19 27.73
C MET A 384 6.32 -23.59 28.25
N GLU A 385 6.49 -23.73 29.56
CA GLU A 385 7.78 -23.99 30.22
C GLU A 385 8.17 -25.48 30.18
N THR A 386 7.25 -26.41 30.40
CA THR A 386 7.57 -27.85 30.55
C THR A 386 7.45 -28.63 29.25
N TYR A 387 6.50 -28.28 28.37
CA TYR A 387 6.18 -29.07 27.18
C TYR A 387 6.80 -28.54 25.88
N ASN A 388 7.69 -27.55 25.99
CA ASN A 388 8.44 -26.89 24.91
C ASN A 388 7.55 -26.44 23.74
N PHE A 389 6.82 -25.34 23.95
CA PHE A 389 5.81 -24.79 23.05
C PHE A 389 6.36 -24.27 21.70
N ILE A 390 6.63 -25.16 20.74
CA ILE A 390 7.12 -24.75 19.41
C ILE A 390 5.96 -24.43 18.44
N PRO A 391 5.94 -23.23 17.82
CA PRO A 391 5.06 -22.88 16.70
C PRO A 391 5.15 -23.89 15.55
N PHE A 392 4.08 -24.65 15.25
CA PHE A 392 4.14 -25.54 14.07
C PHE A 392 4.03 -24.79 12.74
N SER A 393 3.29 -23.67 12.72
CA SER A 393 3.08 -22.84 11.53
C SER A 393 2.61 -21.45 11.90
N THR A 394 2.84 -20.44 11.04
CA THR A 394 2.18 -19.12 11.15
C THR A 394 0.65 -19.19 11.02
N ARG A 395 0.12 -20.31 10.51
CA ARG A 395 -1.32 -20.59 10.41
C ARG A 395 -1.90 -21.37 11.60
N ASP A 396 -1.06 -21.69 12.57
CA ASP A 396 -1.48 -22.36 13.81
C ASP A 396 -2.46 -21.43 14.59
N PRO A 397 -3.61 -21.94 15.06
CA PRO A 397 -4.55 -21.17 15.85
C PRO A 397 -3.91 -20.49 17.08
N ILE A 398 -2.97 -21.14 17.75
CA ILE A 398 -2.28 -20.59 18.91
C ILE A 398 -1.37 -19.43 18.47
N MET A 399 -0.60 -19.60 17.39
CA MET A 399 0.26 -18.54 16.84
C MET A 399 -0.51 -17.32 16.36
N SER A 400 -1.57 -17.54 15.58
CA SER A 400 -2.39 -16.45 15.05
C SER A 400 -3.09 -15.65 16.15
N GLN A 401 -3.27 -16.24 17.34
CA GLN A 401 -3.89 -15.61 18.51
C GLN A 401 -2.86 -15.20 19.58
N PHE A 402 -1.58 -15.50 19.42
CA PHE A 402 -0.55 -15.20 20.44
C PHE A 402 -0.41 -13.71 20.76
N PRO A 403 -0.52 -12.77 19.79
CA PRO A 403 -0.59 -11.33 20.12
C PRO A 403 -1.78 -10.97 21.03
N LEU A 404 -2.91 -11.67 20.92
CA LEU A 404 -4.04 -11.47 21.83
C LEU A 404 -3.75 -12.05 23.24
N ALA A 405 -3.00 -13.15 23.33
CA ALA A 405 -2.55 -13.68 24.61
C ALA A 405 -1.59 -12.72 25.34
N LEU A 406 -0.66 -12.09 24.62
CA LEU A 406 0.23 -11.06 25.17
C LEU A 406 -0.50 -9.80 25.64
N ALA A 407 -1.63 -9.46 25.00
CA ALA A 407 -2.50 -8.37 25.45
C ALA A 407 -3.26 -8.69 26.75
N VAL A 408 -3.49 -9.97 27.04
CA VAL A 408 -4.15 -10.46 28.27
C VAL A 408 -3.13 -10.71 29.39
N GLU A 409 -1.95 -11.22 29.04
CA GLU A 409 -0.95 -11.71 30.00
C GLU A 409 0.47 -11.55 29.42
N PRO A 410 1.12 -10.39 29.62
CA PRO A 410 2.45 -10.09 29.07
C PRO A 410 3.54 -11.06 29.52
N ARG A 411 3.39 -11.62 30.73
CA ARG A 411 4.37 -12.51 31.37
C ARG A 411 4.59 -13.83 30.62
N LEU A 412 3.77 -14.13 29.60
CA LEU A 412 4.00 -15.25 28.67
C LEU A 412 5.19 -15.03 27.73
N LEU A 413 5.60 -13.79 27.47
CA LEU A 413 6.58 -13.48 26.43
C LEU A 413 7.94 -14.19 26.60
N PRO A 414 8.57 -14.26 27.79
CA PRO A 414 9.86 -14.95 27.96
C PRO A 414 9.77 -16.45 27.67
N TYR A 415 8.69 -17.10 28.13
CA TYR A 415 8.45 -18.52 27.86
C TYR A 415 8.18 -18.77 26.37
N ALA A 416 7.50 -17.84 25.68
CA ALA A 416 7.32 -17.91 24.24
C ALA A 416 8.66 -17.80 23.49
N VAL A 417 9.47 -16.79 23.84
CA VAL A 417 10.77 -16.51 23.20
C VAL A 417 11.76 -17.66 23.44
N ALA A 418 11.78 -18.24 24.64
CA ALA A 418 12.57 -19.45 24.93
C ALA A 418 12.22 -20.64 24.02
N ASN A 419 10.98 -20.71 23.53
CA ASN A 419 10.52 -21.70 22.56
C ASN A 419 10.61 -21.26 21.09
N GLY A 420 11.32 -20.17 20.80
CA GLY A 420 11.54 -19.65 19.44
C GLY A 420 10.39 -18.81 18.87
N PHE A 421 9.46 -18.32 19.70
CA PHE A 421 8.51 -17.29 19.28
C PHE A 421 9.23 -15.96 19.06
N SER A 422 8.90 -15.28 17.96
CA SER A 422 9.32 -13.92 17.66
C SER A 422 8.09 -13.08 17.36
N LEU A 423 7.86 -12.03 18.16
CA LEU A 423 6.77 -11.10 17.93
C LEU A 423 7.15 -10.17 16.76
N ASP A 424 6.33 -10.15 15.72
CA ASP A 424 6.50 -9.22 14.61
C ASP A 424 6.00 -7.82 15.05
N PRO A 425 6.82 -6.75 14.96
CA PRO A 425 6.45 -5.40 15.39
C PRO A 425 5.16 -4.86 14.78
N LYS A 426 4.69 -5.39 13.63
CA LYS A 426 3.38 -5.04 13.06
C LYS A 426 2.19 -5.32 13.99
N TYR A 427 2.36 -6.20 14.98
CA TYR A 427 1.31 -6.50 15.97
C TYR A 427 1.31 -5.54 17.16
N ARG A 428 2.36 -4.70 17.35
CA ARG A 428 2.52 -3.77 18.48
C ARG A 428 1.24 -3.00 18.79
N ASP A 429 0.74 -2.25 17.82
CA ASP A 429 -0.44 -1.41 18.00
C ASP A 429 -1.73 -2.23 18.21
N PHE A 430 -1.80 -3.46 17.69
CA PHE A 430 -2.92 -4.37 17.96
C PHE A 430 -2.91 -4.86 19.41
N VAL A 431 -1.74 -5.20 19.96
CA VAL A 431 -1.57 -5.62 21.36
C VAL A 431 -1.99 -4.48 22.30
N PHE A 432 -1.48 -3.27 22.10
CA PHE A 432 -1.83 -2.13 22.95
C PHE A 432 -3.30 -1.72 22.82
N ARG A 433 -3.89 -1.69 21.62
CA ARG A 433 -5.35 -1.50 21.45
C ARG A 433 -6.17 -2.52 22.24
N LYS A 434 -5.67 -3.74 22.42
CA LYS A 434 -6.35 -4.79 23.21
C LYS A 434 -6.13 -4.67 24.70
N MET A 435 -5.00 -4.14 25.15
CA MET A 435 -4.79 -3.77 26.56
C MET A 435 -5.70 -2.62 27.00
N PHE A 436 -5.90 -1.62 26.14
CA PHE A 436 -6.80 -0.49 26.42
C PHE A 436 -8.28 -0.75 26.04
N GLU A 437 -8.65 -1.93 25.52
CA GLU A 437 -10.05 -2.23 25.15
C GLU A 437 -10.96 -2.15 26.38
N ARG A 438 -12.05 -1.38 26.28
CA ARG A 438 -13.02 -1.16 27.37
C ARG A 438 -13.39 -2.47 28.10
N PRO A 439 -13.22 -2.55 29.44
CA PRO A 439 -13.58 -3.73 30.20
C PRO A 439 -15.07 -4.05 30.08
N SER A 440 -15.41 -5.34 30.16
CA SER A 440 -16.81 -5.77 30.18
C SER A 440 -17.42 -5.37 31.52
N SER A 441 -18.74 -5.12 31.58
CA SER A 441 -19.44 -4.69 32.81
C SER A 441 -19.49 -5.73 33.95
N SER A 442 -18.64 -6.75 33.87
CA SER A 442 -18.49 -7.88 34.79
C SER A 442 -17.04 -8.16 35.17
N SER A 443 -16.07 -7.34 34.73
CA SER A 443 -14.65 -7.47 35.11
C SER A 443 -14.18 -6.25 35.89
N GLU A 444 -13.67 -6.46 37.10
CA GLU A 444 -13.11 -5.45 38.00
C GLU A 444 -11.69 -5.03 37.56
N THR A 445 -11.52 -4.64 36.29
CA THR A 445 -10.22 -4.23 35.76
C THR A 445 -9.95 -2.77 36.09
N SER A 446 -8.95 -2.52 36.91
CA SER A 446 -8.51 -1.17 37.31
C SER A 446 -7.64 -0.51 36.23
N ALA A 447 -7.57 0.82 36.26
CA ALA A 447 -6.65 1.59 35.43
C ALA A 447 -5.18 1.24 35.75
N GLU A 448 -4.87 0.89 37.01
CA GLU A 448 -3.53 0.47 37.41
C GLU A 448 -3.17 -0.91 36.83
N ASP A 449 -4.12 -1.84 36.68
CA ASP A 449 -3.87 -3.16 36.09
C ASP A 449 -3.50 -3.04 34.60
N VAL A 450 -4.20 -2.15 33.88
CA VAL A 450 -3.90 -1.83 32.48
C VAL A 450 -2.53 -1.17 32.36
N ALA A 451 -2.24 -0.16 33.20
CA ALA A 451 -0.94 0.50 33.21
C ALA A 451 0.19 -0.48 33.54
N GLN A 452 0.01 -1.35 34.53
CA GLN A 452 0.97 -2.38 34.92
C GLN A 452 1.22 -3.39 33.79
N SER A 453 0.17 -3.84 33.10
CA SER A 453 0.30 -4.74 31.95
C SER A 453 1.12 -4.11 30.81
N VAL A 454 0.92 -2.81 30.55
CA VAL A 454 1.73 -2.05 29.58
C VAL A 454 3.18 -1.94 30.05
N ARG A 455 3.43 -1.56 31.31
CA ARG A 455 4.80 -1.48 31.87
C ARG A 455 5.54 -2.82 31.79
N GLU A 456 4.87 -3.92 32.12
CA GLU A 456 5.45 -5.26 32.04
C GLU A 456 5.82 -5.65 30.62
N LEU A 457 4.94 -5.42 29.64
CA LEU A 457 5.26 -5.73 28.24
C LEU A 457 6.44 -4.91 27.71
N CYS A 458 6.47 -3.59 27.97
CA CYS A 458 7.59 -2.71 27.58
C CYS A 458 8.91 -3.07 28.28
N LYS A 459 8.85 -3.62 29.50
CA LYS A 459 10.02 -4.13 30.24
C LYS A 459 10.55 -5.44 29.65
N LEU A 460 9.66 -6.30 29.15
CA LEU A 460 10.03 -7.59 28.58
C LEU A 460 10.55 -7.48 27.14
N ASP A 461 10.10 -6.48 26.38
CA ASP A 461 10.57 -6.20 25.01
C ASP A 461 10.65 -4.67 24.75
N PRO A 462 11.85 -4.08 24.65
CA PRO A 462 12.03 -2.64 24.38
C PRO A 462 11.49 -2.15 23.02
N SER A 463 11.21 -3.06 22.08
CA SER A 463 10.58 -2.72 20.79
C SER A 463 9.08 -2.48 20.93
N MET A 464 8.46 -2.98 22.01
CA MET A 464 7.07 -2.78 22.34
C MET A 464 6.89 -1.49 23.14
N PHE A 465 6.14 -0.55 22.57
CA PHE A 465 5.77 0.70 23.22
C PHE A 465 4.42 1.21 22.67
N VAL A 466 3.69 1.97 23.48
CA VAL A 466 2.46 2.64 23.04
C VAL A 466 2.80 3.71 22.01
N THR A 467 2.22 3.61 20.81
CA THR A 467 2.41 4.60 19.73
C THR A 467 1.49 5.80 19.91
N ARG A 468 1.86 6.94 19.30
CA ARG A 468 1.01 8.16 19.32
C ARG A 468 -0.36 7.89 18.71
N THR A 469 -0.45 7.05 17.68
CA THR A 469 -1.72 6.66 17.07
C THR A 469 -2.63 5.96 18.08
N VAL A 470 -2.15 4.94 18.81
CA VAL A 470 -2.96 4.21 19.81
C VAL A 470 -3.33 5.11 21.00
N ALA A 471 -2.40 5.97 21.47
CA ALA A 471 -2.71 6.92 22.53
C ALA A 471 -3.79 7.94 22.11
N ALA A 472 -3.76 8.42 20.86
CA ALA A 472 -4.79 9.30 20.30
C ALA A 472 -6.16 8.60 20.17
N GLU A 473 -6.19 7.31 19.79
CA GLU A 473 -7.41 6.50 19.80
C GLU A 473 -8.02 6.43 21.22
N VAL A 474 -7.20 6.13 22.24
CA VAL A 474 -7.63 6.09 23.65
C VAL A 474 -8.11 7.47 24.16
N CYS A 475 -7.49 8.57 23.73
CA CYS A 475 -7.96 9.92 24.05
C CYS A 475 -9.35 10.20 23.45
N MET A 476 -9.61 9.76 22.22
CA MET A 476 -10.94 9.91 21.60
C MET A 476 -12.01 9.03 22.25
N GLU A 477 -11.63 7.93 22.92
CA GLU A 477 -12.52 7.13 23.76
C GLU A 477 -12.67 7.65 25.21
N ALA A 478 -12.05 8.76 25.61
CA ALA A 478 -11.91 9.13 27.03
C ALA A 478 -13.22 9.19 27.84
N LYS A 479 -14.33 9.65 27.24
CA LYS A 479 -15.67 9.64 27.86
C LYS A 479 -16.38 8.27 27.84
N ALA A 480 -15.99 7.38 26.93
CA ALA A 480 -16.60 6.05 26.75
C ALA A 480 -15.82 4.94 27.48
N ASN A 481 -14.56 5.21 27.83
CA ASN A 481 -13.58 4.27 28.38
C ASN A 481 -12.64 4.99 29.37
N GLU A 482 -13.23 5.50 30.46
CA GLU A 482 -12.51 6.25 31.51
C GLU A 482 -11.32 5.46 32.09
N VAL A 483 -11.44 4.13 32.20
CA VAL A 483 -10.38 3.24 32.71
C VAL A 483 -9.14 3.26 31.81
N GLY A 484 -9.32 3.11 30.49
CA GLY A 484 -8.21 3.15 29.53
C GLY A 484 -7.51 4.52 29.49
N TYR A 485 -8.29 5.60 29.56
CA TYR A 485 -7.75 6.96 29.57
C TYR A 485 -7.07 7.32 30.91
N ALA A 486 -7.58 6.85 32.05
CA ALA A 486 -6.91 6.96 33.34
C ALA A 486 -5.58 6.19 33.36
N ALA A 487 -5.53 4.99 32.78
CA ALA A 487 -4.31 4.21 32.62
C ALA A 487 -3.27 4.95 31.75
N LEU A 488 -3.70 5.58 30.66
CA LEU A 488 -2.82 6.42 29.82
C LEU A 488 -2.22 7.60 30.61
N LYS A 489 -3.02 8.29 31.44
CA LYS A 489 -2.53 9.36 32.32
C LYS A 489 -1.57 8.86 33.41
N LEU A 490 -1.70 7.62 33.89
CA LEU A 490 -0.76 7.00 34.83
C LEU A 490 0.57 6.64 34.15
N LEU A 491 0.55 6.23 32.88
CA LEU A 491 1.75 5.94 32.08
C LEU A 491 2.54 7.21 31.74
N ASP A 492 1.84 8.29 31.40
CA ASP A 492 2.42 9.62 31.18
C ASP A 492 3.12 10.14 32.45
N LYS A 493 2.40 10.21 33.59
CA LYS A 493 2.95 10.62 34.89
C LYS A 493 4.12 9.78 35.40
N SER A 494 4.23 8.53 34.95
CA SER A 494 5.33 7.63 35.32
C SER A 494 6.45 7.57 34.27
N GLY A 495 6.40 8.40 33.22
CA GLY A 495 7.46 8.50 32.20
C GLY A 495 7.62 7.27 31.31
N HIS A 496 6.58 6.43 31.19
CA HIS A 496 6.63 5.20 30.38
C HIS A 496 6.16 5.40 28.92
N LEU A 497 5.70 6.60 28.56
CA LEU A 497 5.41 6.98 27.18
C LEU A 497 6.67 7.59 26.52
N LYS A 498 6.87 7.32 25.21
CA LYS A 498 8.00 7.89 24.44
C LYS A 498 7.73 9.33 23.94
N PHE A 499 6.66 9.96 24.42
CA PHE A 499 6.18 11.30 24.07
C PHE A 499 5.35 11.84 25.24
N GLU A 500 5.18 13.15 25.33
CA GLU A 500 4.34 13.78 26.34
C GLU A 500 2.86 13.80 25.90
N LEU A 501 1.95 13.40 26.79
CA LEU A 501 0.51 13.34 26.49
C LEU A 501 -0.09 14.73 26.17
N SER A 502 0.44 15.80 26.77
CA SER A 502 0.12 17.20 26.46
C SER A 502 0.32 17.52 24.97
N THR A 503 1.52 17.27 24.43
CA THR A 503 1.88 17.51 23.03
C THR A 503 1.05 16.65 22.08
N LEU A 504 0.72 15.42 22.48
CA LEU A 504 -0.13 14.53 21.71
C LEU A 504 -1.57 15.05 21.62
N ILE A 505 -2.13 15.56 22.71
CA ILE A 505 -3.49 16.13 22.73
C ILE A 505 -3.53 17.43 21.92
N GLU A 506 -2.50 18.28 22.00
CA GLU A 506 -2.41 19.48 21.16
C GLU A 506 -2.43 19.13 19.66
N ASP A 507 -1.57 18.20 19.22
CA ASP A 507 -1.52 17.74 17.83
C ASP A 507 -2.83 17.05 17.40
N LEU A 508 -3.44 16.25 18.28
CA LEU A 508 -4.75 15.64 18.05
C LEU A 508 -5.83 16.70 17.82
N LEU A 509 -5.92 17.71 18.69
CA LEU A 509 -6.88 18.82 18.56
C LEU A 509 -6.66 19.59 17.25
N LYS A 510 -5.40 19.87 16.87
CA LYS A 510 -5.05 20.51 15.58
C LYS A 510 -5.63 19.77 14.37
N THR A 511 -5.70 18.43 14.39
CA THR A 511 -6.29 17.66 13.27
C THR A 511 -7.77 17.99 13.00
N PHE A 512 -8.52 18.47 13.99
CA PHE A 512 -9.95 18.76 13.82
C PHE A 512 -10.24 20.06 13.07
N LEU A 513 -9.26 20.94 12.84
CA LEU A 513 -9.44 22.14 11.99
C LEU A 513 -9.97 21.83 10.59
N LYS A 514 -9.57 20.67 10.04
CA LYS A 514 -9.94 20.18 8.69
C LYS A 514 -10.82 18.93 8.73
N THR A 515 -11.34 18.53 9.89
CA THR A 515 -12.07 17.24 10.05
C THR A 515 -13.52 17.47 10.44
N ARG A 516 -14.44 17.00 9.58
CA ARG A 516 -15.89 17.19 9.72
C ARG A 516 -16.49 16.69 11.03
N SER A 517 -15.87 15.71 11.70
CA SER A 517 -16.34 15.19 12.99
C SER A 517 -16.37 16.24 14.11
N ILE A 518 -15.76 17.42 13.91
CA ILE A 518 -15.98 18.60 14.76
C ILE A 518 -17.47 19.01 14.86
N CYS A 519 -18.31 18.65 13.88
CA CYS A 519 -19.77 18.85 13.93
C CYS A 519 -20.53 17.78 14.72
N SER A 520 -19.88 16.70 15.15
CA SER A 520 -20.52 15.59 15.87
C SER A 520 -20.55 15.92 17.36
N ALA A 521 -21.74 16.07 17.96
CA ALA A 521 -21.89 16.51 19.35
C ALA A 521 -21.09 15.64 20.34
N VAL A 522 -21.08 14.31 20.14
CA VAL A 522 -20.31 13.35 20.94
C VAL A 522 -18.80 13.60 20.82
N THR A 523 -18.32 13.85 19.60
CA THR A 523 -16.91 14.16 19.36
C THR A 523 -16.53 15.49 20.00
N GLY A 524 -17.34 16.54 19.78
CA GLY A 524 -17.10 17.87 20.34
C GLY A 524 -17.09 17.88 21.88
N GLU A 525 -17.94 17.08 22.52
CA GLU A 525 -17.92 16.86 23.96
C GLU A 525 -16.62 16.22 24.46
N THR A 526 -16.08 15.22 23.76
CA THR A 526 -14.79 14.60 24.10
C THR A 526 -13.63 15.58 23.91
N LEU A 527 -13.62 16.34 22.81
CA LEU A 527 -12.55 17.32 22.54
C LEU A 527 -12.53 18.45 23.59
N LEU A 528 -13.70 18.93 24.02
CA LEU A 528 -13.80 19.89 25.13
C LEU A 528 -13.30 19.28 26.45
N TYR A 529 -13.61 18.02 26.74
CA TYR A 529 -13.11 17.33 27.94
C TYR A 529 -11.58 17.19 27.94
N LEU A 530 -10.98 16.77 26.81
CA LEU A 530 -9.53 16.69 26.66
C LEU A 530 -8.85 18.06 26.84
N PHE A 531 -9.40 19.12 26.25
CA PHE A 531 -8.88 20.48 26.40
C PHE A 531 -9.01 21.01 27.83
N THR A 532 -10.06 20.64 28.59
CA THR A 532 -10.16 21.03 30.01
C THR A 532 -9.13 20.37 30.92
N GLU A 533 -8.62 19.19 30.57
CA GLU A 533 -7.51 18.56 31.31
C GLU A 533 -6.13 19.00 30.81
N PHE A 534 -5.99 19.26 29.51
CA PHE A 534 -4.75 19.66 28.85
C PHE A 534 -4.96 20.93 28.01
N PRO A 535 -5.01 22.11 28.66
CA PRO A 535 -5.16 23.38 27.96
C PRO A 535 -3.90 23.70 27.13
N SER A 536 -4.10 24.18 25.91
CA SER A 536 -3.03 24.61 25.00
C SER A 536 -3.13 26.11 24.70
N SER A 537 -1.97 26.75 24.50
CA SER A 537 -1.86 28.15 24.07
C SER A 537 -1.81 28.31 22.54
N ASP A 538 -1.92 27.22 21.78
CA ASP A 538 -1.80 27.23 20.33
C ASP A 538 -3.04 27.83 19.63
N ASN A 539 -2.79 28.71 18.65
CA ASN A 539 -3.84 29.45 17.96
C ASN A 539 -4.75 28.58 17.07
N ALA A 540 -4.25 27.45 16.57
CA ALA A 540 -5.07 26.47 15.84
C ALA A 540 -5.99 25.71 16.80
N VAL A 541 -5.49 25.27 17.96
CA VAL A 541 -6.33 24.64 19.00
C VAL A 541 -7.39 25.61 19.53
N ARG A 542 -7.01 26.86 19.80
CA ARG A 542 -7.94 27.94 20.17
C ARG A 542 -9.10 28.04 19.17
N LEU A 543 -8.80 28.04 17.87
CA LEU A 543 -9.82 28.11 16.82
C LEU A 543 -10.74 26.87 16.82
N VAL A 544 -10.21 25.66 17.00
CA VAL A 544 -11.05 24.43 17.11
C VAL A 544 -12.01 24.55 18.29
N MET A 545 -11.53 25.00 19.46
CA MET A 545 -12.37 25.16 20.65
C MET A 545 -13.46 26.22 20.46
N LEU A 546 -13.13 27.36 19.82
CA LEU A 546 -14.11 28.39 19.50
C LEU A 546 -15.18 27.87 18.52
N VAL A 547 -14.79 27.15 17.46
CA VAL A 547 -15.72 26.53 16.51
C VAL A 547 -16.65 25.54 17.23
N LEU A 548 -16.13 24.69 18.13
CA LEU A 548 -16.95 23.76 18.93
C LEU A 548 -17.97 24.50 19.81
N VAL A 549 -17.57 25.56 20.50
CA VAL A 549 -18.47 26.34 21.36
C VAL A 549 -19.57 27.01 20.55
N PHE A 550 -19.23 27.64 19.42
CA PHE A 550 -20.22 28.32 18.57
C PHE A 550 -21.13 27.36 17.79
N LEU A 551 -20.64 26.20 17.34
CA LEU A 551 -21.48 25.17 16.74
C LEU A 551 -22.53 24.63 17.73
N ALA A 552 -22.13 24.29 18.95
CA ALA A 552 -23.05 23.85 20.01
C ALA A 552 -24.05 24.96 20.40
N ALA A 553 -23.60 26.22 20.45
CA ALA A 553 -24.47 27.36 20.71
C ALA A 553 -25.57 27.54 19.64
N GLU A 554 -25.23 27.31 18.37
CA GLU A 554 -26.13 27.38 17.22
C GLU A 554 -27.12 26.20 17.11
N GLU A 555 -26.82 25.06 17.72
CA GLU A 555 -27.76 23.94 17.81
C GLU A 555 -28.81 24.17 18.89
N VAL A 556 -28.39 24.65 20.07
CA VAL A 556 -29.26 24.84 21.24
C VAL A 556 -29.88 26.25 21.30
N ARG A 557 -29.45 27.18 20.43
CA ARG A 557 -29.78 28.62 20.47
C ARG A 557 -29.46 29.25 21.83
N MET A 558 -28.21 29.07 22.28
CA MET A 558 -27.73 29.61 23.55
C MET A 558 -27.76 31.14 23.57
N SER A 559 -28.04 31.75 24.73
CA SER A 559 -27.90 33.19 24.91
C SER A 559 -26.44 33.63 24.85
N THR A 560 -26.20 34.89 24.46
CA THR A 560 -24.85 35.49 24.44
C THR A 560 -24.15 35.42 25.80
N THR A 561 -24.90 35.58 26.89
CA THR A 561 -24.43 35.41 28.27
C THR A 561 -23.94 33.98 28.55
N ALA A 562 -24.69 32.96 28.14
CA ALA A 562 -24.31 31.56 28.33
C ALA A 562 -23.09 31.15 27.49
N ILE A 563 -22.97 31.68 26.27
CA ILE A 563 -21.78 31.54 25.42
C ILE A 563 -20.56 32.15 26.14
N ARG A 564 -20.70 33.37 26.67
CA ARG A 564 -19.62 34.05 27.39
C ARG A 564 -19.16 33.27 28.62
N THR A 565 -20.08 32.82 29.49
CA THR A 565 -19.70 32.02 30.67
C THR A 565 -18.96 30.74 30.26
N LYS A 566 -19.38 30.07 29.18
CA LYS A 566 -18.69 28.88 28.67
C LYS A 566 -17.27 29.18 28.14
N LEU A 567 -17.07 30.33 27.48
CA LEU A 567 -15.75 30.77 27.01
C LEU A 567 -14.82 31.23 28.14
N GLU A 568 -15.37 31.87 29.18
CA GLU A 568 -14.63 32.24 30.39
C GLU A 568 -14.18 30.99 31.17
N LEU A 569 -15.05 29.98 31.32
CA LEU A 569 -14.71 28.69 31.96
C LEU A 569 -13.63 27.90 31.21
N LEU A 570 -13.55 28.04 29.89
CA LEU A 570 -12.54 27.39 29.05
C LEU A 570 -11.24 28.21 28.92
N GLY A 571 -11.13 29.38 29.55
CA GLY A 571 -9.96 30.26 29.42
C GLY A 571 -9.77 30.87 28.02
N LEU A 572 -10.83 30.90 27.20
CA LEU A 572 -10.78 31.39 25.80
C LEU A 572 -11.10 32.88 25.66
N SER A 573 -11.52 33.54 26.75
CA SER A 573 -11.77 34.99 26.82
C SER A 573 -10.46 35.78 27.01
N PRO A 574 -10.26 36.95 26.37
CA PRO A 574 -11.18 37.64 25.47
C PRO A 574 -11.21 37.03 24.05
N VAL A 575 -12.33 37.22 23.35
CA VAL A 575 -12.48 36.85 21.93
C VAL A 575 -12.35 38.10 21.07
N SER A 576 -11.49 38.05 20.05
CA SER A 576 -11.20 39.15 19.15
C SER A 576 -12.09 39.15 17.89
N ARG A 577 -12.11 40.27 17.14
CA ARG A 577 -12.70 40.31 15.79
C ARG A 577 -12.11 39.24 14.86
N ARG A 578 -10.80 38.98 14.96
CA ARG A 578 -10.07 38.00 14.14
C ARG A 578 -10.47 36.56 14.48
N ASP A 579 -10.75 36.29 15.75
CA ASP A 579 -11.32 35.00 16.18
C ASP A 579 -12.70 34.76 15.53
N LEU A 580 -13.60 35.75 15.58
CA LEU A 580 -14.92 35.63 14.93
C LEU A 580 -14.82 35.45 13.42
N PHE A 581 -13.92 36.19 12.75
CA PHE A 581 -13.62 36.02 11.33
C PHE A 581 -13.17 34.58 11.04
N ASN A 582 -12.18 34.06 11.79
CA ASN A 582 -11.67 32.71 11.60
C ASN A 582 -12.76 31.63 11.85
N VAL A 583 -13.60 31.79 12.88
CA VAL A 583 -14.76 30.90 13.13
C VAL A 583 -15.73 30.90 11.94
N LEU A 584 -16.14 32.07 11.45
CA LEU A 584 -17.09 32.18 10.34
C LEU A 584 -16.53 31.68 9.01
N VAL A 585 -15.22 31.77 8.81
CA VAL A 585 -14.53 31.30 7.60
C VAL A 585 -14.30 29.78 7.59
N ASN A 586 -14.24 29.12 8.75
CA ASN A 586 -14.00 27.67 8.85
C ASN A 586 -15.00 26.83 8.01
N PRO A 587 -14.56 25.83 7.21
CA PRO A 587 -15.41 25.09 6.27
C PRO A 587 -16.71 24.50 6.83
N PHE A 588 -16.75 24.19 8.12
CA PHE A 588 -17.86 23.48 8.76
C PHE A 588 -18.95 24.39 9.37
N VAL A 589 -18.72 25.71 9.39
CA VAL A 589 -19.66 26.68 9.96
C VAL A 589 -20.59 27.26 8.87
N GLU A 590 -21.87 26.89 8.90
CA GLU A 590 -22.91 27.38 7.96
C GLU A 590 -23.93 28.37 8.59
N LYS A 591 -23.87 28.56 9.91
CA LYS A 591 -24.73 29.47 10.68
C LYS A 591 -23.85 30.57 11.32
N PHE A 592 -24.41 31.75 11.56
CA PHE A 592 -23.65 32.91 12.05
C PHE A 592 -24.39 33.75 13.11
N ASP A 593 -25.64 33.41 13.46
CA ASP A 593 -26.51 34.23 14.29
C ASP A 593 -25.95 34.36 15.72
N CYS A 594 -25.52 33.25 16.31
CA CYS A 594 -24.86 33.22 17.63
C CYS A 594 -23.48 33.91 17.59
N VAL A 595 -22.77 33.85 16.46
CA VAL A 595 -21.43 34.43 16.31
C VAL A 595 -21.50 35.96 16.19
N LEU A 596 -22.39 36.47 15.34
CA LEU A 596 -22.59 37.92 15.17
C LEU A 596 -23.29 38.55 16.38
N SER A 597 -24.24 37.86 17.03
CA SER A 597 -24.85 38.35 18.28
C SER A 597 -23.84 38.41 19.43
N TYR A 598 -22.90 37.46 19.53
CA TYR A 598 -21.78 37.57 20.47
C TYR A 598 -20.89 38.78 20.13
N GLY A 599 -20.55 38.98 18.85
CA GLY A 599 -19.82 40.16 18.37
C GLY A 599 -20.46 41.50 18.73
N ARG A 600 -21.80 41.60 18.62
CA ARG A 600 -22.60 42.79 18.99
C ARG A 600 -22.54 43.18 20.46
N HIS A 601 -22.25 42.24 21.37
CA HIS A 601 -22.46 42.46 22.80
C HIS A 601 -21.21 42.30 23.68
N GLU A 602 -20.24 41.45 23.29
CA GLU A 602 -19.14 41.06 24.20
C GLU A 602 -17.72 41.20 23.61
N VAL A 603 -17.56 41.46 22.31
CA VAL A 603 -16.21 41.71 21.76
C VAL A 603 -15.77 43.14 22.06
N SER A 604 -14.65 43.27 22.76
CA SER A 604 -13.96 44.56 22.96
C SER A 604 -13.22 44.97 21.70
N MET A 605 -13.50 46.17 21.21
CA MET A 605 -12.55 46.89 20.34
C MET A 605 -11.46 47.53 21.25
N LYS A 606 -10.42 48.09 20.63
CA LYS A 606 -9.16 48.54 21.29
C LYS A 606 -9.37 49.29 22.63
N ASP A 607 -8.47 49.04 23.57
CA ASP A 607 -8.35 49.61 24.93
C ASP A 607 -9.19 50.89 25.18
N GLY A 608 -10.37 50.70 25.79
CA GLY A 608 -11.24 51.79 26.25
C GLY A 608 -12.56 51.97 25.50
N SER A 609 -12.82 51.23 24.41
CA SER A 609 -14.14 51.29 23.73
C SER A 609 -15.26 50.64 24.56
N PRO A 610 -16.54 51.01 24.37
CA PRO A 610 -17.66 50.25 24.93
C PRO A 610 -17.66 48.79 24.42
N LYS A 611 -18.26 47.89 25.19
CA LYS A 611 -18.40 46.47 24.84
C LYS A 611 -19.32 46.30 23.63
N GLY A 612 -18.90 45.48 22.66
CA GLY A 612 -19.65 45.17 21.47
C GLY A 612 -19.20 45.94 20.23
N MET A 613 -19.21 45.27 19.08
CA MET A 613 -18.95 45.89 17.78
C MET A 613 -20.09 46.82 17.36
N SER A 614 -19.76 47.92 16.67
CA SER A 614 -20.80 48.74 16.05
C SER A 614 -21.43 48.02 14.85
N GLN A 615 -22.60 48.47 14.42
CA GLN A 615 -23.26 47.91 13.22
C GLN A 615 -22.37 48.01 11.97
N LEU A 616 -21.59 49.09 11.83
CA LEU A 616 -20.63 49.27 10.73
C LEU A 616 -19.48 48.26 10.81
N ASP A 617 -18.93 48.00 12.01
CA ASP A 617 -17.89 46.98 12.20
C ASP A 617 -18.38 45.57 11.85
N ILE A 618 -19.66 45.29 12.07
CA ILE A 618 -20.29 44.00 11.75
C ILE A 618 -20.51 43.85 10.25
N GLU A 619 -20.96 44.90 9.57
CA GLU A 619 -21.11 44.91 8.11
C GLU A 619 -19.76 44.74 7.41
N ASP A 620 -18.72 45.42 7.91
CA ASP A 620 -17.32 45.28 7.47
C ASP A 620 -16.77 43.86 7.74
N LEU A 621 -17.03 43.28 8.92
CA LEU A 621 -16.68 41.88 9.22
C LEU A 621 -17.41 40.88 8.29
N VAL A 622 -18.68 41.10 8.01
CA VAL A 622 -19.47 40.28 7.08
C VAL A 622 -18.92 40.39 5.66
N GLN A 623 -18.51 41.59 5.22
CA GLN A 623 -17.88 41.80 3.93
C GLN A 623 -16.52 41.06 3.84
N ASP A 624 -15.66 41.17 4.86
CA ASP A 624 -14.40 40.41 4.95
C ASP A 624 -14.64 38.89 4.84
N VAL A 625 -15.56 38.36 5.65
CA VAL A 625 -15.93 36.94 5.68
C VAL A 625 -16.45 36.50 4.31
N ALA A 626 -17.34 37.27 3.69
CA ALA A 626 -17.91 36.96 2.39
C ALA A 626 -16.84 36.92 1.29
N VAL A 627 -15.93 37.91 1.24
CA VAL A 627 -14.81 37.96 0.29
C VAL A 627 -13.85 36.78 0.47
N ARG A 628 -13.64 36.29 1.69
CA ARG A 628 -12.83 35.08 1.95
C ARG A 628 -13.59 33.79 1.62
N CYS A 629 -14.90 33.74 1.85
CA CYS A 629 -15.74 32.57 1.53
C CYS A 629 -15.86 32.31 0.03
N LEU A 630 -15.60 33.29 -0.84
CA LEU A 630 -15.49 33.07 -2.30
C LEU A 630 -14.43 32.01 -2.66
N ASP A 631 -13.31 31.97 -1.94
CA ASP A 631 -12.22 31.00 -2.13
C ASP A 631 -12.58 29.58 -1.62
N ILE A 632 -13.67 29.44 -0.85
CA ILE A 632 -13.98 28.22 -0.08
C ILE A 632 -15.22 27.55 -0.68
N ALA A 633 -14.99 26.57 -1.56
CA ALA A 633 -16.01 26.00 -2.43
C ALA A 633 -17.33 25.58 -1.75
N CYS A 634 -17.30 25.09 -0.50
CA CYS A 634 -18.48 24.62 0.23
C CYS A 634 -19.32 25.71 0.93
N LYS A 635 -18.93 26.99 0.88
CA LYS A 635 -19.58 28.08 1.64
C LYS A 635 -20.86 28.65 1.01
N GLY A 636 -21.38 28.08 -0.08
CA GLY A 636 -22.50 28.67 -0.84
C GLY A 636 -23.77 28.88 -0.02
N ARG A 637 -24.06 28.03 0.97
CA ARG A 637 -25.20 28.25 1.90
C ARG A 637 -24.99 29.42 2.85
N LEU A 638 -23.78 29.59 3.39
CA LEU A 638 -23.45 30.72 4.24
C LEU A 638 -23.58 32.01 3.44
N MET A 639 -23.01 32.05 2.23
CA MET A 639 -23.14 33.19 1.31
C MET A 639 -24.60 33.53 0.99
N LYS A 640 -25.45 32.52 0.77
CA LYS A 640 -26.89 32.72 0.57
C LYS A 640 -27.55 33.41 1.77
N ARG A 641 -27.35 32.90 2.98
CA ARG A 641 -27.93 33.48 4.21
C ARG A 641 -27.38 34.87 4.54
N LEU A 642 -26.09 35.10 4.30
CA LEU A 642 -25.48 36.41 4.47
C LEU A 642 -26.09 37.42 3.49
N ASN A 643 -26.29 37.05 2.23
CA ASN A 643 -26.94 37.91 1.23
C ASN A 643 -28.43 38.17 1.54
N GLU A 644 -29.15 37.18 2.10
CA GLU A 644 -30.53 37.35 2.59
C GLU A 644 -30.61 38.31 3.79
N SER A 645 -29.57 38.35 4.64
CA SER A 645 -29.53 39.17 5.86
C SER A 645 -28.91 40.56 5.66
N PHE A 646 -28.02 40.70 4.66
CA PHE A 646 -27.30 41.92 4.30
C PHE A 646 -27.40 42.16 2.79
N PRO A 647 -28.51 42.70 2.26
CA PRO A 647 -28.75 42.78 0.81
C PRO A 647 -27.70 43.58 0.03
N ALA A 648 -27.07 44.60 0.64
CA ALA A 648 -26.01 45.41 0.05
C ALA A 648 -24.73 44.62 -0.32
N LEU A 649 -24.56 43.41 0.23
CA LEU A 649 -23.41 42.55 -0.01
C LEU A 649 -23.28 42.11 -1.47
N LYS A 650 -24.40 41.97 -2.20
CA LYS A 650 -24.38 41.63 -3.63
C LYS A 650 -23.60 42.65 -4.45
N ASP A 651 -23.84 43.92 -4.18
CA ASP A 651 -23.32 45.04 -4.98
C ASP A 651 -21.86 45.34 -4.62
N SER A 652 -21.44 45.10 -3.36
CA SER A 652 -20.04 45.22 -2.95
C SER A 652 -19.16 44.06 -3.46
N LEU A 653 -19.68 42.83 -3.53
CA LEU A 653 -18.90 41.66 -3.93
C LEU A 653 -18.57 41.63 -5.44
N GLY A 654 -19.46 42.15 -6.30
CA GLY A 654 -19.28 42.11 -7.77
C GLY A 654 -17.95 42.73 -8.23
N PRO A 655 -17.65 44.00 -7.88
CA PRO A 655 -16.38 44.65 -8.21
C PRO A 655 -15.16 43.95 -7.59
N VAL A 656 -15.30 43.39 -6.38
CA VAL A 656 -14.21 42.66 -5.71
C VAL A 656 -13.89 41.36 -6.43
N ILE A 657 -14.89 40.62 -6.92
CA ILE A 657 -14.70 39.40 -7.71
C ILE A 657 -13.84 39.68 -8.94
N VAL A 658 -14.21 40.72 -9.71
CA VAL A 658 -13.50 41.10 -10.94
C VAL A 658 -12.09 41.60 -10.63
N LYS A 659 -11.93 42.50 -9.65
CA LYS A 659 -10.62 43.09 -9.29
C LYS A 659 -9.62 42.05 -8.73
N LYS A 660 -10.08 41.06 -7.98
CA LYS A 660 -9.21 40.10 -7.25
C LYS A 660 -8.98 38.78 -7.99
N PHE A 661 -9.90 38.37 -8.87
CA PHE A 661 -9.89 37.03 -9.45
C PHE A 661 -9.96 36.96 -10.99
N ARG A 662 -9.98 38.08 -11.72
CA ARG A 662 -9.83 38.05 -13.19
C ARG A 662 -8.46 37.46 -13.54
N ILE A 663 -8.46 36.43 -14.39
CA ILE A 663 -7.24 35.77 -14.90
C ILE A 663 -7.08 36.14 -16.38
N ASN A 664 -5.91 36.64 -16.76
CA ASN A 664 -5.49 36.86 -18.13
C ASN A 664 -4.46 35.80 -18.54
N ALA A 665 -4.14 35.74 -19.84
CA ALA A 665 -3.20 34.74 -20.36
C ALA A 665 -1.74 34.98 -19.92
N GLU A 666 -1.42 36.20 -19.48
CA GLU A 666 -0.09 36.61 -19.01
C GLU A 666 0.17 36.19 -17.55
N ASP A 667 -0.89 36.12 -16.72
CA ASP A 667 -0.84 35.68 -15.31
C ASP A 667 -0.56 34.18 -15.15
N LEU A 668 -0.51 33.43 -16.26
CA LEU A 668 -0.18 32.01 -16.32
C LEU A 668 1.27 31.82 -16.81
N PRO A 669 2.05 30.88 -16.26
CA PRO A 669 3.48 30.72 -16.60
C PRO A 669 3.73 30.42 -18.09
N SER A 670 4.97 30.69 -18.54
CA SER A 670 5.50 30.15 -19.81
C SER A 670 5.76 28.65 -19.68
N LEU A 671 5.73 27.91 -20.79
CA LEU A 671 5.79 26.44 -20.88
C LEU A 671 7.11 25.79 -20.42
N ASP A 672 8.08 26.56 -19.93
CA ASP A 672 9.47 26.12 -19.71
C ASP A 672 9.80 25.75 -18.24
N ALA A 673 8.92 26.07 -17.27
CA ALA A 673 9.22 26.08 -15.83
C ALA A 673 8.79 24.84 -14.99
N GLY A 674 8.51 23.68 -15.60
CA GLY A 674 8.24 22.40 -14.90
C GLY A 674 7.02 22.31 -13.95
N THR A 675 6.27 23.40 -13.76
CA THR A 675 5.30 23.58 -12.66
C THR A 675 3.82 23.36 -13.05
N PHE A 676 3.55 22.89 -14.27
CA PHE A 676 2.23 22.96 -14.91
C PHE A 676 1.17 22.00 -14.36
N GLU A 677 1.56 20.82 -13.87
CA GLU A 677 0.60 19.80 -13.40
C GLU A 677 -0.16 20.25 -12.14
N HIS A 678 0.47 21.06 -11.30
CA HIS A 678 -0.04 21.41 -9.97
C HIS A 678 -0.76 22.76 -9.88
N TYR A 679 -0.70 23.61 -10.92
CA TYR A 679 -1.44 24.88 -10.96
C TYR A 679 -2.95 24.70 -10.74
N ARG A 680 -3.57 25.57 -9.93
CA ARG A 680 -5.03 25.66 -9.75
C ARG A 680 -5.48 27.11 -9.69
N ALA A 681 -6.66 27.39 -10.23
CA ALA A 681 -7.32 28.68 -10.06
C ALA A 681 -7.98 28.75 -8.66
N LYS A 682 -8.07 29.95 -8.05
CA LYS A 682 -8.48 30.09 -6.64
C LYS A 682 -9.96 29.75 -6.37
N LEU A 683 -10.85 30.15 -7.27
CA LEU A 683 -12.29 29.90 -7.16
C LEU A 683 -12.66 28.56 -7.80
N CYS A 684 -13.89 28.08 -7.57
CA CYS A 684 -14.45 26.89 -8.25
C CYS A 684 -13.64 25.58 -8.09
N LEU A 685 -12.83 25.44 -7.05
CA LEU A 685 -12.17 24.17 -6.71
C LEU A 685 -13.22 23.06 -6.48
N ASP A 686 -12.97 21.87 -7.01
CA ASP A 686 -13.80 20.69 -6.77
C ASP A 686 -13.41 20.01 -5.45
N PHE A 687 -14.29 20.15 -4.46
CA PHE A 687 -14.12 19.64 -3.11
C PHE A 687 -14.25 18.10 -2.98
N LEU A 688 -14.60 17.39 -4.06
CA LEU A 688 -14.60 15.92 -4.11
C LEU A 688 -13.24 15.34 -4.55
N HIS A 689 -12.39 16.14 -5.20
CA HIS A 689 -11.12 15.72 -5.79
C HIS A 689 -9.92 16.47 -5.21
N TYR A 690 -10.11 17.71 -4.76
CA TYR A 690 -9.16 18.49 -3.98
C TYR A 690 -9.72 18.67 -2.55
N ASP A 691 -9.08 18.06 -1.56
CA ASP A 691 -9.42 18.22 -0.13
C ASP A 691 -9.21 19.65 0.38
N ILE A 692 -9.63 19.95 1.62
CA ILE A 692 -9.55 21.30 2.21
C ILE A 692 -8.13 21.89 2.10
N ALA A 693 -7.98 22.86 1.18
CA ALA A 693 -6.87 23.79 1.14
C ALA A 693 -6.74 24.53 2.47
N ASP A 694 -5.54 24.99 2.85
CA ASP A 694 -5.30 25.69 4.12
C ASP A 694 -6.08 27.01 4.23
N VAL A 695 -7.33 26.90 4.68
CA VAL A 695 -8.25 28.01 4.93
C VAL A 695 -7.67 28.94 5.99
N HIS A 696 -7.08 28.35 7.04
CA HIS A 696 -6.34 29.00 8.11
C HIS A 696 -4.86 28.63 7.97
N THR A 697 -4.03 29.55 7.49
CA THR A 697 -2.57 29.43 7.54
C THR A 697 -2.04 29.87 8.92
N PRO A 698 -0.82 29.49 9.33
CA PRO A 698 -0.24 29.97 10.59
C PRO A 698 -0.25 31.51 10.69
N ALA A 699 0.08 32.23 9.61
CA ALA A 699 -0.01 33.69 9.54
C ALA A 699 -1.45 34.24 9.71
N SER A 700 -2.48 33.49 9.31
CA SER A 700 -3.89 33.84 9.54
C SER A 700 -4.32 33.70 11.00
N LEU A 701 -3.56 32.96 11.81
CA LEU A 701 -3.87 32.63 13.21
C LEU A 701 -3.09 33.49 14.21
N MET A 702 -1.99 34.12 13.81
CA MET A 702 -1.24 35.06 14.65
C MET A 702 -2.01 36.38 14.90
N PRO A 703 -1.84 37.03 16.07
CA PRO A 703 -2.35 38.37 16.34
C PRO A 703 -1.62 39.44 15.50
N GLU A 704 -2.29 40.57 15.22
CA GLU A 704 -1.66 41.68 14.50
C GLU A 704 -0.60 42.37 15.36
N SER A 705 0.65 42.42 14.89
CA SER A 705 1.61 43.42 15.34
C SER A 705 1.20 44.81 14.81
N PRO A 706 1.42 45.89 15.57
CA PRO A 706 0.99 47.22 15.17
C PRO A 706 1.72 47.69 13.90
N LYS A 707 0.97 47.85 12.81
CA LYS A 707 1.48 48.38 11.53
C LYS A 707 2.01 49.81 11.73
N LYS A 708 3.33 49.98 11.71
CA LYS A 708 3.94 51.29 11.42
C LYS A 708 3.68 51.65 9.96
N MET A 709 3.29 52.89 9.71
CA MET A 709 3.08 53.40 8.35
C MET A 709 4.41 53.72 7.65
N ALA A 710 4.46 53.39 6.37
CA ALA A 710 5.26 53.96 5.27
C ALA A 710 6.71 54.45 5.55
N GLY A 711 7.66 53.81 4.87
CA GLY A 711 9.03 54.26 4.64
C GLY A 711 9.64 53.47 3.48
N GLU A 712 10.41 54.13 2.62
CA GLU A 712 10.86 53.61 1.32
C GLU A 712 12.10 52.69 1.41
N ASP A 713 12.48 52.17 0.23
CA ASP A 713 13.60 51.29 -0.08
C ASP A 713 14.88 51.45 0.77
N SER A 714 15.43 50.31 1.22
CA SER A 714 16.83 49.97 0.94
C SER A 714 17.15 48.52 1.34
N VAL A 715 17.65 47.75 0.38
CA VAL A 715 18.39 46.52 0.68
C VAL A 715 19.81 46.94 1.05
N MET A 716 20.21 46.71 2.30
CA MET A 716 21.61 46.61 2.66
C MET A 716 21.82 45.32 3.45
N GLU A 717 22.59 44.41 2.85
CA GLU A 717 23.21 43.30 3.56
C GLU A 717 24.23 43.87 4.54
N SER A 718 24.20 43.38 5.78
CA SER A 718 25.24 43.63 6.77
C SER A 718 25.83 42.30 7.20
N GLU A 719 27.02 42.01 6.71
CA GLU A 719 27.87 40.94 7.23
C GLU A 719 28.31 41.27 8.66
N GLU A 720 28.18 40.33 9.60
CA GLU A 720 29.16 40.20 10.69
C GLU A 720 29.46 38.72 10.98
N PRO A 721 30.70 38.39 11.39
CA PRO A 721 31.17 37.01 11.50
C PRO A 721 31.03 36.45 12.92
N GLY A 722 30.70 35.16 13.03
CA GLY A 722 30.67 34.47 14.33
C GLY A 722 30.37 32.98 14.18
N SER A 723 31.42 32.15 14.14
CA SER A 723 31.30 30.70 13.99
C SER A 723 30.85 30.03 15.30
N ASP A 724 29.60 29.58 15.35
CA ASP A 724 29.17 28.48 16.21
C ASP A 724 28.16 27.62 15.46
N VAL A 725 28.48 26.33 15.26
CA VAL A 725 27.66 25.42 14.44
C VAL A 725 26.43 24.98 15.24
N LYS A 726 25.34 25.75 15.11
CA LYS A 726 23.99 25.26 15.43
C LYS A 726 23.49 24.41 14.25
N PRO A 727 22.81 23.27 14.50
CA PRO A 727 22.20 22.48 13.44
C PRO A 727 21.15 23.31 12.69
N SER A 728 20.99 23.07 11.39
CA SER A 728 20.06 23.86 10.59
C SER A 728 18.60 23.59 10.98
N ALA A 729 17.71 24.55 10.69
CA ALA A 729 16.28 24.35 10.94
C ALA A 729 15.71 23.18 10.13
N GLU A 730 16.31 22.86 8.98
CA GLU A 730 15.94 21.73 8.13
C GLU A 730 16.36 20.38 8.74
N ASP A 731 17.54 20.30 9.38
CA ASP A 731 18.00 19.10 10.09
C ASP A 731 17.09 18.77 11.28
N LEU A 732 16.67 19.80 12.03
CA LEU A 732 15.73 19.64 13.15
C LEU A 732 14.35 19.16 12.68
N GLN A 733 13.81 19.75 11.61
CA GLN A 733 12.52 19.33 11.05
C GLN A 733 12.56 17.92 10.44
N GLN A 734 13.66 17.52 9.80
CA GLN A 734 13.84 16.14 9.33
C GLN A 734 13.93 15.17 10.51
N SER A 735 14.69 15.51 11.56
CA SER A 735 14.78 14.70 12.78
C SER A 735 13.44 14.54 13.49
N GLU A 736 12.64 15.61 13.63
CA GLU A 736 11.30 15.53 14.23
C GLU A 736 10.33 14.73 13.37
N THR A 737 10.35 14.91 12.05
CA THR A 737 9.48 14.14 11.12
C THR A 737 9.82 12.65 11.16
N GLN A 738 11.11 12.30 11.20
CA GLN A 738 11.56 10.91 11.27
C GLN A 738 11.24 10.26 12.62
N LYS A 739 11.38 11.00 13.73
CA LYS A 739 10.96 10.58 15.07
C LYS A 739 9.43 10.41 15.18
N ALA A 740 8.65 11.27 14.51
CA ALA A 740 7.19 11.16 14.44
C ALA A 740 6.73 9.96 13.59
N LEU A 741 7.46 9.62 12.52
CA LEU A 741 7.24 8.39 11.74
C LEU A 741 7.50 7.13 12.60
N GLU A 742 8.57 7.11 13.39
CA GLU A 742 8.93 5.98 14.25
C GLU A 742 7.92 5.76 15.40
N LEU A 743 7.45 6.85 16.01
CA LEU A 743 6.48 6.83 17.12
C LEU A 743 5.01 6.68 16.67
N GLY A 744 4.76 6.69 15.36
CA GLY A 744 3.44 6.66 14.74
C GLY A 744 2.89 8.06 14.48
N LEU A 745 2.43 8.31 13.25
CA LEU A 745 1.81 9.58 12.87
C LEU A 745 0.33 9.61 13.26
N ILE A 746 -0.11 10.77 13.76
CA ILE A 746 -1.52 11.08 13.98
C ILE A 746 -2.06 11.69 12.68
N THR A 747 -2.64 10.86 11.80
CA THR A 747 -3.18 11.34 10.51
C THR A 747 -4.70 11.47 10.56
N GLN A 748 -5.25 12.34 9.71
CA GLN A 748 -6.71 12.46 9.56
C GLN A 748 -7.34 11.13 9.10
N GLU A 749 -6.62 10.29 8.34
CA GLU A 749 -7.13 9.01 7.83
C GLU A 749 -7.30 7.98 8.96
N SER A 750 -6.33 7.84 9.87
CA SER A 750 -6.45 6.91 11.01
C SER A 750 -7.59 7.30 11.95
N LEU A 751 -7.73 8.59 12.27
CA LEU A 751 -8.81 9.08 13.13
C LEU A 751 -10.19 9.03 12.45
N SER A 752 -10.29 9.40 11.17
CA SER A 752 -11.58 9.43 10.45
C SER A 752 -12.16 8.04 10.23
N THR A 753 -11.33 7.01 10.06
CA THR A 753 -11.83 5.62 9.94
C THR A 753 -12.35 5.08 11.27
N MET A 754 -11.71 5.42 12.39
CA MET A 754 -12.16 5.07 13.75
C MET A 754 -13.49 5.76 14.11
N ILE A 755 -13.58 7.09 14.00
CA ILE A 755 -14.77 7.85 14.40
C ILE A 755 -16.01 7.39 13.60
N ARG A 756 -15.85 7.10 12.30
CA ARG A 756 -16.94 6.58 11.46
C ARG A 756 -17.35 5.14 11.81
N GLN A 757 -16.48 4.32 12.38
CA GLN A 757 -16.84 2.97 12.83
C GLN A 757 -17.73 3.02 14.08
N ASP A 758 -17.49 3.97 15.00
CA ASP A 758 -18.37 4.23 16.13
C ASP A 758 -19.70 4.88 15.71
N GLU A 759 -19.69 5.83 14.76
CA GLU A 759 -20.93 6.44 14.24
C GLU A 759 -21.82 5.47 13.44
N ALA A 760 -21.25 4.45 12.79
CA ALA A 760 -21.97 3.56 11.88
C ALA A 760 -22.54 2.27 12.50
N THR A 761 -22.17 1.89 13.73
CA THR A 761 -22.40 0.52 14.23
C THR A 761 -23.37 0.45 15.43
N PRO A 762 -24.58 -0.10 15.30
CA PRO A 762 -25.42 -0.37 16.46
C PRO A 762 -24.80 -1.44 17.37
N VAL A 763 -24.88 -1.21 18.68
CA VAL A 763 -24.09 -1.76 19.81
C VAL A 763 -23.95 -3.30 19.91
N ARG A 764 -24.60 -4.12 19.07
CA ARG A 764 -24.73 -5.58 19.27
C ARG A 764 -23.81 -6.50 18.45
N SER A 765 -22.89 -6.00 17.61
CA SER A 765 -22.04 -6.88 16.77
C SER A 765 -20.53 -6.56 16.77
N ARG A 766 -19.91 -6.42 17.95
CA ARG A 766 -18.43 -6.33 18.10
C ARG A 766 -17.68 -7.69 18.00
N ARG A 767 -18.28 -8.75 17.42
CA ARG A 767 -17.68 -10.10 17.35
C ARG A 767 -17.33 -10.50 15.91
N ARG A 768 -16.02 -10.53 15.61
CA ARG A 768 -15.37 -10.85 14.31
C ARG A 768 -15.52 -9.78 13.22
N ILE A 769 -14.59 -8.83 13.23
CA ILE A 769 -14.14 -8.16 12.00
C ILE A 769 -12.62 -8.39 11.92
N TYR A 770 -12.17 -8.99 10.82
CA TYR A 770 -10.74 -9.01 10.47
C TYR A 770 -10.37 -7.59 10.03
N TYR A 771 -9.27 -7.02 10.55
CA TYR A 771 -8.76 -5.72 10.10
C TYR A 771 -8.20 -5.81 8.67
N SER A 772 -9.10 -5.88 7.68
CA SER A 772 -8.74 -5.72 6.28
C SER A 772 -8.66 -4.23 5.98
N TYR A 773 -7.44 -3.70 5.95
CA TYR A 773 -7.16 -2.46 5.22
C TYR A 773 -7.56 -2.68 3.75
N ALA A 774 -8.73 -2.16 3.37
CA ALA A 774 -9.17 -2.20 1.98
C ALA A 774 -8.32 -1.20 1.18
N PRO A 775 -7.67 -1.62 0.07
CA PRO A 775 -6.93 -0.69 -0.77
C PRO A 775 -7.90 0.25 -1.49
N TYR A 776 -7.81 1.54 -1.16
CA TYR A 776 -8.29 2.71 -1.90
C TYR A 776 -9.54 2.54 -2.78
N GLY A 777 -10.70 2.83 -2.19
CA GLY A 777 -11.88 3.37 -2.89
C GLY A 777 -12.14 4.81 -2.44
N THR A 778 -12.59 5.68 -3.34
CA THR A 778 -12.65 7.16 -3.22
C THR A 778 -13.57 7.74 -2.12
N SER A 779 -14.09 6.91 -1.20
CA SER A 779 -14.93 7.31 -0.07
C SER A 779 -14.15 7.78 1.19
N GLY A 780 -12.82 7.62 1.20
CA GLY A 780 -11.97 7.98 2.35
C GLY A 780 -11.90 9.48 2.63
N ARG A 781 -11.82 10.30 1.57
CA ARG A 781 -11.50 11.73 1.58
C ARG A 781 -12.73 12.63 1.73
N LEU A 782 -13.48 12.46 2.83
CA LEU A 782 -14.61 13.36 3.14
C LEU A 782 -14.18 14.45 4.11
N THR A 783 -13.35 15.37 3.61
CA THR A 783 -13.05 16.64 4.27
C THR A 783 -14.22 17.63 4.21
N TYR A 784 -15.27 17.37 3.43
CA TYR A 784 -16.40 18.30 3.19
C TYR A 784 -17.78 17.77 3.64
N PRO A 785 -18.76 18.65 3.93
CA PRO A 785 -19.99 18.32 4.69
C PRO A 785 -21.12 17.65 3.87
N HIS A 786 -20.81 16.64 3.05
CA HIS A 786 -21.78 16.01 2.14
C HIS A 786 -22.89 15.18 2.83
N GLY A 787 -24.08 15.11 2.23
CA GLY A 787 -25.10 14.10 2.55
C GLY A 787 -24.75 12.72 1.92
N TRP A 788 -25.23 11.62 2.51
CA TRP A 788 -24.88 10.27 2.06
C TRP A 788 -25.21 10.00 0.58
N PHE A 789 -24.25 9.47 -0.18
CA PHE A 789 -24.49 8.96 -1.53
C PHE A 789 -24.87 7.47 -1.49
N LEU A 790 -26.12 7.16 -1.83
CA LEU A 790 -26.52 5.85 -2.35
C LEU A 790 -26.50 5.90 -3.88
N HIS A 791 -26.24 4.74 -4.49
CA HIS A 791 -25.89 4.56 -5.90
C HIS A 791 -26.92 5.14 -6.90
N PRO A 792 -26.53 5.74 -8.05
CA PRO A 792 -27.45 6.48 -8.94
C PRO A 792 -28.55 5.66 -9.66
N VAL A 793 -28.67 4.37 -9.41
CA VAL A 793 -29.54 3.45 -10.16
C VAL A 793 -30.98 3.37 -9.60
N PHE A 794 -31.22 3.85 -8.37
CA PHE A 794 -32.55 3.82 -7.72
C PHE A 794 -33.14 5.21 -7.40
N ALA A 795 -32.50 6.30 -7.81
CA ALA A 795 -32.86 7.67 -7.41
C ALA A 795 -34.02 8.31 -8.21
N PHE A 796 -34.98 7.52 -8.71
CA PHE A 796 -36.08 8.02 -9.56
C PHE A 796 -37.43 8.24 -8.85
N SER A 797 -37.51 8.16 -7.51
CA SER A 797 -38.79 8.34 -6.80
C SER A 797 -38.76 9.01 -5.41
N PHE A 798 -37.61 9.44 -4.89
CA PHE A 798 -37.53 10.16 -3.60
C PHE A 798 -36.67 11.44 -3.67
N ALA A 799 -37.12 12.40 -4.47
CA ALA A 799 -36.50 13.72 -4.60
C ALA A 799 -37.15 14.76 -3.65
N LYS A 800 -37.03 14.55 -2.33
CA LYS A 800 -37.27 15.60 -1.31
C LYS A 800 -36.55 15.22 -0.01
N VAL A 801 -35.83 16.18 0.56
CA VAL A 801 -35.09 16.09 1.85
C VAL A 801 -33.82 15.20 1.85
N LEU A 802 -32.91 15.46 0.91
CA LEU A 802 -31.46 15.18 1.10
C LEU A 802 -30.66 16.46 0.81
N VAL A 803 -29.63 16.69 1.62
CA VAL A 803 -29.08 18.04 1.90
C VAL A 803 -27.86 18.35 1.01
N ASP A 804 -28.08 18.78 -0.25
CA ASP A 804 -27.05 19.17 -1.25
C ASP A 804 -26.14 20.32 -0.75
N PRO A 805 -24.81 20.11 -0.61
CA PRO A 805 -23.89 21.10 -0.04
C PRO A 805 -23.56 22.19 -1.06
N LEU A 806 -24.49 23.14 -1.21
CA LEU A 806 -24.50 24.19 -2.22
C LEU A 806 -23.10 24.80 -2.46
N PRO A 807 -22.46 24.52 -3.61
CA PRO A 807 -21.17 25.10 -3.95
C PRO A 807 -21.31 26.62 -4.14
N VAL A 808 -20.29 27.39 -3.75
CA VAL A 808 -20.27 28.86 -3.96
C VAL A 808 -20.54 29.20 -5.43
N GLY A 809 -19.95 28.46 -6.37
CA GLY A 809 -20.20 28.66 -7.81
C GLY A 809 -21.66 28.50 -8.25
N ARG A 810 -22.47 27.66 -7.59
CA ARG A 810 -23.92 27.57 -7.85
C ARG A 810 -24.66 28.78 -7.24
N TRP A 811 -24.27 29.19 -6.04
CA TRP A 811 -24.82 30.40 -5.40
C TRP A 811 -24.57 31.65 -6.24
N VAL A 812 -23.36 31.86 -6.77
CA VAL A 812 -23.05 33.01 -7.65
C VAL A 812 -23.96 33.03 -8.89
N LYS A 813 -24.23 31.88 -9.53
CA LYS A 813 -25.17 31.80 -10.67
C LYS A 813 -26.61 32.18 -10.29
N SER A 814 -27.03 31.95 -9.04
CA SER A 814 -28.35 32.35 -8.56
C SER A 814 -28.48 33.83 -8.17
N VAL A 815 -27.35 34.54 -8.01
CA VAL A 815 -27.31 35.94 -7.57
C VAL A 815 -26.95 36.91 -8.70
N TYR A 816 -26.08 36.50 -9.62
CA TYR A 816 -25.60 37.29 -10.75
C TYR A 816 -26.06 36.71 -12.09
N ASP A 817 -26.37 37.60 -13.02
CA ASP A 817 -26.78 37.29 -14.39
C ASP A 817 -25.74 36.40 -15.11
N ALA A 818 -26.18 35.45 -15.94
CA ALA A 818 -25.33 34.57 -16.73
C ALA A 818 -24.40 35.33 -17.70
N ARG A 819 -24.76 36.55 -18.10
CA ARG A 819 -23.92 37.50 -18.87
C ARG A 819 -23.36 38.64 -17.99
N SER A 820 -22.90 38.33 -16.77
CA SER A 820 -22.22 39.28 -15.88
C SER A 820 -20.70 39.05 -15.82
N GLU A 821 -19.94 40.11 -15.52
CA GLU A 821 -18.48 40.03 -15.32
C GLU A 821 -18.09 39.04 -14.21
N ALA A 822 -18.84 39.02 -13.10
CA ALA A 822 -18.62 38.08 -12.01
C ALA A 822 -18.79 36.62 -12.47
N MET A 823 -19.82 36.31 -13.27
CA MET A 823 -19.99 34.96 -13.84
C MET A 823 -18.93 34.61 -14.88
N ALA A 824 -18.43 35.56 -15.66
CA ALA A 824 -17.32 35.33 -16.59
C ALA A 824 -16.04 34.84 -15.86
N VAL A 825 -15.75 35.45 -14.71
CA VAL A 825 -14.65 35.04 -13.82
C VAL A 825 -14.89 33.63 -13.27
N PHE A 826 -16.07 33.36 -12.69
CA PHE A 826 -16.40 32.05 -12.12
C PHE A 826 -16.40 30.92 -13.17
N MET A 827 -16.84 31.20 -14.40
CA MET A 827 -16.74 30.27 -15.54
C MET A 827 -15.29 29.98 -15.89
N THR A 828 -14.46 31.02 -16.02
CA THR A 828 -13.02 30.86 -16.30
C THR A 828 -12.33 29.97 -15.26
N HIS A 829 -12.59 30.19 -13.97
CA HIS A 829 -12.03 29.37 -12.89
C HIS A 829 -12.55 27.92 -12.92
N ALA A 830 -13.84 27.70 -13.19
CA ALA A 830 -14.41 26.36 -13.30
C ALA A 830 -13.80 25.55 -14.46
N VAL A 831 -13.46 26.21 -15.58
CA VAL A 831 -12.75 25.61 -16.72
C VAL A 831 -11.30 25.24 -16.35
N LEU A 832 -10.55 26.14 -15.71
CA LEU A 832 -9.13 25.90 -15.37
C LEU A 832 -8.93 24.79 -14.31
N ASN A 833 -9.93 24.58 -13.46
CA ASN A 833 -9.94 23.56 -12.40
C ASN A 833 -10.61 22.23 -12.79
N ASP A 834 -11.14 22.10 -14.01
CA ASP A 834 -11.90 20.94 -14.53
C ASP A 834 -13.11 20.54 -13.63
N ASN A 835 -13.82 21.54 -13.09
CA ASN A 835 -14.96 21.30 -12.18
C ASN A 835 -16.22 20.91 -12.96
N THR A 836 -16.30 19.64 -13.33
CA THR A 836 -17.41 19.05 -14.12
C THR A 836 -18.79 19.32 -13.52
N GLY A 837 -18.93 19.30 -12.19
CA GLY A 837 -20.20 19.54 -11.48
C GLY A 837 -20.72 20.99 -11.62
N LEU A 838 -19.83 21.97 -11.67
CA LEU A 838 -20.18 23.36 -11.98
C LEU A 838 -20.37 23.58 -13.49
N LEU A 839 -19.49 23.03 -14.32
CA LEU A 839 -19.57 23.18 -15.78
C LEU A 839 -20.89 22.61 -16.35
N HIS A 840 -21.38 21.47 -15.84
CA HIS A 840 -22.71 20.96 -16.17
C HIS A 840 -23.82 21.98 -15.88
N HIS A 841 -23.76 22.64 -14.72
CA HIS A 841 -24.76 23.60 -14.27
C HIS A 841 -24.67 24.96 -15.00
N TYR A 842 -23.48 25.36 -15.43
CA TYR A 842 -23.26 26.60 -16.21
C TYR A 842 -23.62 26.42 -17.69
N VAL A 843 -23.33 25.25 -18.27
CA VAL A 843 -23.35 25.03 -19.72
C VAL A 843 -24.55 24.21 -20.20
N ILE A 844 -25.06 23.23 -19.43
CA ILE A 844 -26.15 22.34 -19.90
C ILE A 844 -27.50 22.66 -19.24
N TYR A 845 -27.52 22.94 -17.94
CA TYR A 845 -28.77 23.05 -17.19
C TYR A 845 -29.51 24.39 -17.45
N LYS A 846 -30.59 24.32 -18.23
CA LYS A 846 -31.66 25.32 -18.26
C LYS A 846 -32.64 25.02 -17.14
N ASP A 847 -32.80 25.95 -16.21
CA ASP A 847 -33.95 25.93 -15.30
C ASP A 847 -35.11 26.62 -16.01
N HIS A 848 -36.24 25.93 -16.16
CA HIS A 848 -37.43 26.47 -16.82
C HIS A 848 -38.27 27.38 -15.90
N SER A 849 -37.90 27.50 -14.62
CA SER A 849 -38.68 28.24 -13.61
C SER A 849 -38.25 29.69 -13.37
N ASP A 850 -37.04 30.10 -13.79
CA ASP A 850 -36.50 31.43 -13.51
C ASP A 850 -35.83 32.05 -14.76
N PRO A 851 -36.35 33.17 -15.31
CA PRO A 851 -35.85 33.77 -16.55
C PRO A 851 -34.41 34.31 -16.48
N ASN A 852 -33.83 34.48 -15.28
CA ASN A 852 -32.43 34.90 -15.13
C ASN A 852 -31.42 33.75 -15.34
N HIS A 853 -31.86 32.48 -15.38
CA HIS A 853 -30.98 31.30 -15.36
C HIS A 853 -30.52 30.85 -16.76
N GLY A 854 -29.91 31.78 -17.52
CA GLY A 854 -29.33 31.51 -18.84
C GLY A 854 -28.11 30.56 -18.84
N HIS A 855 -27.70 30.13 -20.03
CA HIS A 855 -26.39 29.48 -20.24
C HIS A 855 -25.27 30.51 -20.11
N VAL A 856 -24.19 30.16 -19.41
CA VAL A 856 -23.00 31.03 -19.31
C VAL A 856 -22.20 30.88 -20.62
N PRO A 857 -21.84 31.98 -21.33
CA PRO A 857 -21.16 31.88 -22.61
C PRO A 857 -19.79 31.19 -22.56
N VAL A 858 -19.49 30.39 -23.58
CA VAL A 858 -18.16 29.80 -23.80
C VAL A 858 -17.39 30.71 -24.78
N THR A 859 -16.17 31.11 -24.43
CA THR A 859 -15.31 31.99 -25.23
C THR A 859 -14.09 31.26 -25.80
N LEU A 860 -13.47 31.81 -26.85
CA LEU A 860 -12.17 31.35 -27.35
C LEU A 860 -11.07 31.50 -26.28
N LYS A 861 -11.13 32.54 -25.45
CA LYS A 861 -10.21 32.77 -24.32
C LYS A 861 -10.10 31.55 -23.41
N HIS A 862 -11.20 30.86 -23.09
CA HIS A 862 -11.15 29.60 -22.31
C HIS A 862 -10.20 28.56 -22.95
N PHE A 863 -10.28 28.36 -24.27
CA PHE A 863 -9.40 27.44 -24.99
C PHE A 863 -7.96 27.94 -25.06
N GLN A 864 -7.72 29.25 -25.13
CA GLN A 864 -6.37 29.84 -25.12
C GLN A 864 -5.67 29.67 -23.75
N LEU A 865 -6.40 29.85 -22.64
CA LEU A 865 -5.87 29.63 -21.29
C LEU A 865 -5.55 28.13 -21.06
N LEU A 866 -6.45 27.24 -21.49
CA LEU A 866 -6.21 25.78 -21.47
C LEU A 866 -5.02 25.38 -22.35
N ALA A 867 -4.86 25.97 -23.53
CA ALA A 867 -3.70 25.75 -24.40
C ALA A 867 -2.39 26.10 -23.70
N ARG A 868 -2.33 27.24 -23.01
CA ARG A 868 -1.14 27.68 -22.27
C ARG A 868 -0.80 26.77 -21.09
N LEU A 869 -1.80 26.21 -20.39
CA LEU A 869 -1.60 25.18 -19.37
C LEU A 869 -1.36 23.76 -19.92
N GLY A 870 -1.53 23.54 -21.23
CA GLY A 870 -1.48 22.21 -21.85
C GLY A 870 -2.68 21.30 -21.58
N ARG A 871 -3.65 21.75 -20.77
CA ARG A 871 -4.77 20.93 -20.29
C ARG A 871 -5.85 20.79 -21.35
N SER A 872 -6.30 19.56 -21.60
CA SER A 872 -7.50 19.32 -22.42
C SER A 872 -8.75 19.90 -21.75
N PRO A 873 -9.79 20.35 -22.49
CA PRO A 873 -11.08 20.80 -21.93
C PRO A 873 -11.90 19.76 -21.13
N VAL A 874 -11.36 18.55 -20.97
CA VAL A 874 -11.67 17.51 -19.98
C VAL A 874 -10.39 16.66 -19.83
N SER A 875 -10.02 16.24 -18.63
CA SER A 875 -8.94 15.25 -18.43
C SER A 875 -9.34 13.83 -18.88
N PHE A 876 -8.54 13.22 -19.76
CA PHE A 876 -8.64 11.79 -20.10
C PHE A 876 -7.76 10.98 -19.14
N VAL A 877 -8.29 10.63 -17.96
CA VAL A 877 -7.59 9.72 -17.05
C VAL A 877 -7.62 8.30 -17.61
N LEU A 878 -6.45 7.80 -17.99
CA LEU A 878 -6.23 6.43 -18.45
C LEU A 878 -6.46 5.40 -17.32
N LEU A 879 -7.72 5.02 -17.08
CA LEU A 879 -8.06 3.77 -16.39
C LEU A 879 -7.90 2.58 -17.36
N SER A 880 -6.67 2.36 -17.85
CA SER A 880 -6.34 1.29 -18.82
C SER A 880 -6.31 -0.12 -18.22
N SER A 881 -6.74 -0.30 -16.96
CA SER A 881 -6.60 -1.54 -16.20
C SER A 881 -7.89 -2.35 -16.03
N LEU A 882 -9.06 -1.81 -16.42
CA LEU A 882 -10.36 -2.50 -16.29
C LEU A 882 -11.07 -2.60 -17.64
N ARG A 883 -10.85 -3.74 -18.31
CA ARG A 883 -11.75 -4.20 -19.38
C ARG A 883 -13.04 -4.70 -18.73
N GLU A 884 -14.04 -3.83 -18.57
CA GLU A 884 -15.50 -4.15 -18.46
C GLU A 884 -16.35 -2.94 -17.98
N ILE A 885 -16.14 -1.73 -18.52
CA ILE A 885 -17.10 -0.60 -18.35
C ILE A 885 -17.29 0.17 -19.67
N GLU A 886 -18.01 -0.43 -20.62
CA GLU A 886 -18.29 0.17 -21.94
C GLU A 886 -19.56 1.05 -22.00
N VAL A 887 -20.28 1.23 -20.88
CA VAL A 887 -21.67 1.78 -20.89
C VAL A 887 -21.81 3.22 -20.38
N TRP A 888 -20.83 3.78 -19.65
CA TRP A 888 -20.91 5.15 -19.09
C TRP A 888 -19.75 6.09 -19.44
N GLN A 889 -18.88 5.74 -20.40
CA GLN A 889 -17.80 6.62 -20.90
C GLN A 889 -18.30 7.73 -21.87
N SER A 890 -19.56 8.15 -21.72
CA SER A 890 -20.23 9.10 -22.62
C SER A 890 -20.54 10.41 -21.90
N LYS A 891 -20.06 11.53 -22.47
CA LYS A 891 -20.49 12.94 -22.23
C LYS A 891 -19.88 13.71 -21.04
N ASN A 892 -18.56 13.70 -20.88
CA ASN A 892 -17.87 14.67 -20.01
C ASN A 892 -17.69 16.07 -20.66
N PHE A 893 -17.93 16.21 -21.96
CA PHE A 893 -17.24 17.19 -22.82
C PHE A 893 -17.90 18.58 -22.91
N TYR A 894 -18.24 19.22 -21.77
CA TYR A 894 -19.10 20.41 -21.70
C TYR A 894 -18.80 21.54 -22.72
N LEU A 895 -17.56 21.97 -22.87
CA LEU A 895 -17.20 23.05 -23.79
C LEU A 895 -17.38 22.65 -25.27
N TRP A 896 -17.13 21.38 -25.60
CA TRP A 896 -17.34 20.84 -26.94
C TRP A 896 -18.84 20.67 -27.21
N ASN A 897 -19.59 20.09 -26.26
CA ASN A 897 -21.05 19.95 -26.33
C ASN A 897 -21.76 21.30 -26.52
N ALA A 898 -21.24 22.39 -25.96
CA ALA A 898 -21.78 23.74 -26.17
C ALA A 898 -21.64 24.19 -27.64
N ILE A 899 -20.46 24.00 -28.24
CA ILE A 899 -20.19 24.35 -29.63
C ILE A 899 -21.00 23.45 -30.57
N GLU A 900 -21.08 22.15 -30.29
CA GLU A 900 -21.92 21.18 -31.01
C GLU A 900 -23.42 21.52 -30.91
N GLY A 901 -23.86 22.04 -29.76
CA GLY A 901 -25.20 22.58 -29.52
C GLY A 901 -25.47 23.97 -30.12
N GLY A 902 -24.52 24.55 -30.88
CA GLY A 902 -24.70 25.80 -31.62
C GLY A 902 -24.33 27.09 -30.88
N ALA A 903 -23.53 27.02 -29.82
CA ALA A 903 -23.11 28.20 -29.04
C ALA A 903 -22.56 29.35 -29.91
N GLU A 904 -22.96 30.57 -29.57
CA GLU A 904 -22.46 31.82 -30.15
C GLU A 904 -20.92 31.89 -30.05
N PHE A 905 -20.29 32.50 -31.05
CA PHE A 905 -18.84 32.67 -31.07
C PHE A 905 -18.45 34.00 -30.42
N PHE A 906 -17.67 33.92 -29.34
CA PHE A 906 -17.07 35.07 -28.65
C PHE A 906 -15.56 34.83 -28.52
N ALA A 907 -14.75 35.83 -28.81
CA ALA A 907 -13.30 35.76 -28.62
C ALA A 907 -12.95 35.84 -27.13
N ASP A 908 -13.51 36.82 -26.41
CA ASP A 908 -13.30 37.03 -24.98
C ASP A 908 -14.62 37.30 -24.22
N GLU A 909 -14.54 37.63 -22.92
CA GLU A 909 -15.71 38.00 -22.14
C GLU A 909 -16.33 39.37 -22.53
N ASN A 910 -15.54 40.30 -23.07
CA ASN A 910 -15.98 41.66 -23.36
C ASN A 910 -16.95 41.70 -24.57
N ASP A 911 -16.79 40.77 -25.52
CA ASP A 911 -17.68 40.65 -26.71
C ASP A 911 -19.16 40.48 -26.35
N TYR A 912 -19.50 39.65 -25.35
CA TYR A 912 -20.90 39.42 -24.94
C TYR A 912 -21.37 40.34 -23.80
N LEU A 913 -20.45 41.02 -23.12
CA LEU A 913 -20.78 42.06 -22.15
C LEU A 913 -21.17 43.37 -22.86
N SER A 914 -20.48 43.70 -23.96
CA SER A 914 -20.72 44.92 -24.74
C SER A 914 -21.98 44.86 -25.63
N SER A 915 -22.37 43.66 -26.11
CA SER A 915 -23.58 43.46 -26.93
C SER A 915 -24.89 43.89 -26.25
N ARG A 916 -24.91 43.89 -24.90
CA ARG A 916 -26.03 44.38 -24.07
C ARG A 916 -26.42 45.84 -24.36
N SER A 917 -25.51 46.64 -24.93
CA SER A 917 -25.76 48.04 -25.31
C SER A 917 -26.66 48.22 -26.54
N VAL A 918 -26.80 47.19 -27.39
CA VAL A 918 -27.51 47.27 -28.67
C VAL A 918 -28.95 46.74 -28.57
N ASP A 919 -29.16 45.63 -27.85
CA ASP A 919 -30.45 44.92 -27.82
C ASP A 919 -31.57 45.64 -27.05
N ALA A 920 -31.22 46.62 -26.19
CA ALA A 920 -32.20 47.44 -25.46
C ALA A 920 -33.13 48.27 -26.37
N LYS A 921 -32.86 48.36 -27.68
CA LYS A 921 -33.69 49.06 -28.68
C LYS A 921 -34.47 48.13 -29.63
N ALA A 922 -34.32 46.81 -29.53
CA ALA A 922 -34.83 45.86 -30.53
C ALA A 922 -36.07 45.03 -30.11
N SER A 923 -36.60 45.22 -28.90
CA SER A 923 -37.70 44.39 -28.35
C SER A 923 -39.11 44.98 -28.55
N VAL A 924 -39.35 45.67 -29.66
CA VAL A 924 -40.69 46.19 -30.03
C VAL A 924 -40.96 45.94 -31.50
N HIS A 925 -41.23 44.68 -31.88
CA HIS A 925 -42.12 44.21 -32.98
C HIS A 925 -41.74 42.77 -33.43
N LYS A 926 -42.59 41.78 -33.11
CA LYS A 926 -43.11 40.83 -34.13
C LYS A 926 -44.29 39.99 -33.63
N HIS A 927 -45.13 39.58 -34.58
CA HIS A 927 -46.49 39.08 -34.39
C HIS A 927 -46.63 37.56 -34.18
N LEU A 928 -47.78 37.18 -33.61
CA LEU A 928 -48.45 35.88 -33.74
C LEU A 928 -48.53 35.37 -35.19
N ILE A 929 -48.36 34.05 -35.41
CA ILE A 929 -49.23 33.16 -36.22
C ILE A 929 -49.27 31.76 -35.53
N LYS A 930 -50.32 30.96 -35.77
CA LYS A 930 -50.68 29.68 -35.10
C LYS A 930 -51.13 28.61 -36.14
N ALA A 931 -51.13 27.31 -35.77
CA ALA A 931 -51.94 26.18 -36.29
C ALA A 931 -51.23 25.00 -37.03
N GLU A 932 -51.08 23.85 -36.34
CA GLU A 932 -51.72 22.52 -36.54
C GLU A 932 -52.09 22.00 -37.99
N LEU A 933 -51.99 20.70 -38.41
CA LEU A 933 -51.26 19.46 -37.99
C LEU A 933 -51.49 18.19 -38.92
N SER A 934 -50.43 17.40 -39.26
CA SER A 934 -50.39 15.92 -39.61
C SER A 934 -51.08 15.32 -40.90
N PRO A 935 -50.75 14.08 -41.42
CA PRO A 935 -49.42 13.48 -41.80
C PRO A 935 -49.34 12.46 -43.03
N SER A 936 -48.26 12.46 -43.85
CA SER A 936 -47.64 11.29 -44.62
C SER A 936 -48.48 10.55 -45.73
N PRO A 937 -48.04 9.45 -46.45
CA PRO A 937 -46.70 8.78 -46.66
C PRO A 937 -46.23 8.35 -48.12
N SER A 938 -45.01 8.77 -48.56
CA SER A 938 -43.85 8.04 -49.24
C SER A 938 -43.81 7.27 -50.63
N LEU A 939 -42.77 7.58 -51.47
CA LEU A 939 -41.93 6.74 -52.44
C LEU A 939 -42.58 6.24 -53.79
N PRO A 940 -41.92 5.55 -54.82
CA PRO A 940 -40.52 5.00 -55.01
C PRO A 940 -39.79 4.96 -56.44
N VAL A 941 -38.42 4.94 -56.49
CA VAL A 941 -37.44 4.16 -57.39
C VAL A 941 -37.29 4.42 -58.95
N SER A 942 -36.10 4.66 -59.62
CA SER A 942 -34.69 4.96 -59.18
C SER A 942 -33.55 5.57 -60.13
N HIS A 943 -33.13 5.05 -61.33
CA HIS A 943 -31.79 5.39 -61.96
C HIS A 943 -31.56 5.27 -63.55
N ARG A 944 -30.32 4.96 -64.06
CA ARG A 944 -29.90 4.59 -65.49
C ARG A 944 -29.91 5.65 -66.64
N GLN A 945 -29.48 5.44 -67.93
CA GLN A 945 -28.44 4.57 -68.57
C GLN A 945 -27.67 5.23 -69.78
N ARG A 946 -26.33 5.00 -69.87
CA ARG A 946 -25.40 4.86 -71.06
C ARG A 946 -25.18 5.94 -72.16
N GLY A 947 -23.89 6.21 -72.45
CA GLY A 947 -23.35 6.70 -73.75
C GLY A 947 -21.81 6.68 -73.85
N LYS A 948 -21.18 6.42 -75.02
CA LYS A 948 -19.70 6.20 -75.20
C LYS A 948 -19.07 7.16 -76.23
N LYS A 949 -17.75 7.44 -76.14
CA LYS A 949 -16.72 7.14 -77.19
C LYS A 949 -15.26 7.57 -76.84
N ARG A 950 -14.27 6.91 -77.48
CA ARG A 950 -12.81 7.21 -77.55
C ARG A 950 -12.44 7.61 -79.00
N PRO A 951 -11.28 8.25 -79.27
CA PRO A 951 -10.03 7.55 -79.67
C PRO A 951 -8.77 8.22 -79.01
N ARG A 952 -7.48 8.07 -79.39
CA ARG A 952 -6.74 7.20 -80.36
C ARG A 952 -5.36 6.73 -79.76
N ARG A 953 -4.22 7.02 -80.42
CA ARG A 953 -2.77 6.82 -80.12
C ARG A 953 -1.98 7.91 -80.95
N SER A 954 -0.67 8.18 -80.87
CA SER A 954 0.52 7.32 -80.73
C SER A 954 1.84 8.09 -80.49
N ALA A 955 2.85 7.42 -79.87
CA ALA A 955 4.31 7.43 -80.15
C ALA A 955 5.16 8.74 -80.19
N ALA A 956 6.50 8.76 -79.95
CA ALA A 956 7.43 7.88 -79.20
C ALA A 956 8.88 8.47 -79.15
N ARG A 957 9.67 8.16 -78.10
CA ARG A 957 11.17 8.25 -77.98
C ARG A 957 11.79 9.69 -77.96
N THR A 958 12.96 9.96 -77.36
CA THR A 958 14.10 9.10 -76.94
C THR A 958 14.96 9.71 -75.80
N VAL A 959 15.61 8.87 -74.96
CA VAL A 959 16.88 9.06 -74.18
C VAL A 959 16.96 10.26 -73.19
N GLN A 960 16.95 10.12 -71.85
CA GLN A 960 17.86 9.47 -70.87
C GLN A 960 19.09 10.28 -70.38
N SER A 961 19.03 10.74 -69.13
CA SER A 961 20.11 10.58 -68.11
C SER A 961 19.51 10.72 -66.69
N TYR A 962 20.10 10.08 -65.68
CA TYR A 962 19.55 9.90 -64.32
C TYR A 962 20.08 10.94 -63.30
N ALA A 963 19.24 11.34 -62.33
CA ALA A 963 19.45 11.19 -60.86
C ALA A 963 18.82 12.30 -59.96
N VAL A 964 17.87 11.88 -59.10
CA VAL A 964 17.52 12.35 -57.74
C VAL A 964 17.63 13.86 -57.37
N PRO A 965 16.50 14.56 -57.07
CA PRO A 965 16.49 15.94 -56.56
C PRO A 965 16.85 16.12 -55.07
N GLY A 966 17.59 17.20 -54.77
CA GLY A 966 17.64 17.88 -53.46
C GLY A 966 16.34 18.68 -53.17
N SER A 967 16.07 19.20 -51.97
CA SER A 967 16.88 20.02 -51.04
C SER A 967 16.89 21.51 -51.42
N ASP A 968 16.14 22.27 -50.62
CA ASP A 968 16.26 23.69 -50.24
C ASP A 968 16.13 24.83 -51.28
N ASP A 969 15.32 25.82 -50.85
CA ASP A 969 15.51 27.29 -50.90
C ASP A 969 15.58 28.00 -52.28
N GLU A 970 15.07 29.22 -52.48
CA GLU A 970 14.28 30.19 -51.67
C GLU A 970 13.64 31.22 -52.64
N ASP A 971 13.09 32.32 -52.09
CA ASP A 971 13.18 33.70 -52.61
C ASP A 971 12.07 34.33 -53.51
N PHE A 972 11.50 35.41 -52.94
CA PHE A 972 11.04 36.71 -53.52
C PHE A 972 10.06 36.73 -54.75
N THR A 973 9.26 37.76 -55.03
CA THR A 973 9.00 39.14 -54.52
C THR A 973 7.47 39.38 -54.72
N GLY A 974 6.74 40.30 -54.08
CA GLY A 974 6.93 41.74 -54.04
C GLY A 974 5.92 42.47 -54.95
N GLU A 975 5.19 43.45 -54.38
CA GLU A 975 4.44 44.55 -55.02
C GLU A 975 2.93 44.45 -55.38
N PHE A 976 2.29 45.63 -55.25
CA PHE A 976 0.86 45.96 -55.31
C PHE A 976 0.61 46.86 -56.54
N ARG A 977 -0.48 46.65 -57.32
CA ARG A 977 -1.60 47.63 -57.49
C ARG A 977 -2.59 47.32 -58.63
N SER A 978 -3.84 47.73 -58.37
CA SER A 978 -4.91 48.23 -59.26
C SER A 978 -5.31 47.54 -60.58
N GLU A 979 -6.61 47.19 -60.58
CA GLU A 979 -7.64 47.62 -61.55
C GLU A 979 -8.14 46.71 -62.69
N LEU A 980 -9.47 46.63 -62.73
CA LEU A 980 -10.38 46.34 -63.85
C LEU A 980 -10.37 44.93 -64.49
N ASN A 981 -11.32 44.09 -64.07
CA ASN A 981 -12.57 43.96 -64.85
C ASN A 981 -13.72 43.22 -64.12
N HIS A 982 -14.91 43.29 -64.73
CA HIS A 982 -16.24 43.11 -64.16
C HIS A 982 -16.65 41.71 -63.61
N ASP A 983 -17.27 41.78 -62.43
CA ASP A 983 -18.67 41.39 -62.14
C ASP A 983 -19.14 39.92 -62.29
N ARG A 984 -19.37 39.29 -61.13
CA ARG A 984 -20.67 38.69 -60.74
C ARG A 984 -20.66 38.39 -59.23
N GLY A 985 -21.35 39.22 -58.45
CA GLY A 985 -21.42 39.06 -57.00
C GLY A 985 -22.44 38.00 -56.56
N GLU A 986 -21.98 36.97 -55.84
CA GLU A 986 -22.84 36.23 -54.90
C GLU A 986 -22.74 36.86 -53.51
N PRO A 987 -23.86 37.05 -52.78
CA PRO A 987 -23.84 37.69 -51.47
C PRO A 987 -23.14 36.78 -50.44
N HIS A 988 -22.13 37.33 -49.76
CA HIS A 988 -21.47 36.64 -48.65
C HIS A 988 -22.44 36.38 -47.49
N SER A 989 -22.99 35.16 -47.45
CA SER A 989 -23.74 34.66 -46.29
C SER A 989 -22.88 34.75 -45.04
N LYS A 990 -23.42 35.32 -43.95
CA LYS A 990 -22.70 35.44 -42.67
C LYS A 990 -22.27 34.05 -42.21
N ALA A 991 -20.99 33.88 -41.92
CA ALA A 991 -20.44 32.62 -41.45
C ALA A 991 -21.22 32.13 -40.21
N THR A 992 -21.60 30.85 -40.20
CA THR A 992 -22.35 30.29 -39.06
C THR A 992 -21.47 30.27 -37.81
N ASN A 993 -22.07 30.30 -36.61
CA ASN A 993 -21.33 30.24 -35.35
C ASN A 993 -20.31 29.07 -35.33
N LEU A 994 -20.72 27.90 -35.85
CA LEU A 994 -19.88 26.72 -35.99
C LEU A 994 -18.68 26.94 -36.94
N GLN A 995 -18.86 27.66 -38.07
CA GLN A 995 -17.76 28.01 -38.97
C GLN A 995 -16.76 28.96 -38.31
N SER A 996 -17.23 29.94 -37.54
CA SER A 996 -16.38 30.85 -36.75
C SER A 996 -15.57 30.07 -35.71
N TRP A 997 -16.21 29.18 -34.93
CA TRP A 997 -15.52 28.28 -34.01
C TRP A 997 -14.46 27.42 -34.70
N ILE A 998 -14.79 26.76 -35.81
CA ILE A 998 -13.85 25.92 -36.56
C ILE A 998 -12.66 26.74 -37.09
N LYS A 999 -12.88 27.96 -37.59
CA LYS A 999 -11.83 28.86 -38.08
C LYS A 999 -10.82 29.19 -36.98
N HIS A 1000 -11.30 29.72 -35.86
CA HIS A 1000 -10.44 30.20 -34.77
C HIS A 1000 -9.75 29.05 -34.01
N LEU A 1001 -10.44 27.94 -33.75
CA LEU A 1001 -9.84 26.75 -33.15
C LEU A 1001 -8.81 26.09 -34.09
N SER A 1002 -9.02 26.12 -35.40
CA SER A 1002 -8.01 25.64 -36.38
C SER A 1002 -6.77 26.53 -36.42
N GLN A 1003 -6.91 27.84 -36.17
CA GLN A 1003 -5.79 28.76 -36.03
C GLN A 1003 -5.02 28.49 -34.72
N LEU A 1004 -5.71 28.28 -33.61
CA LEU A 1004 -5.11 27.91 -32.32
C LEU A 1004 -4.31 26.60 -32.42
N LEU A 1005 -4.85 25.58 -33.10
CA LEU A 1005 -4.14 24.32 -33.35
C LEU A 1005 -2.85 24.53 -34.17
N LYS A 1006 -2.86 25.43 -35.17
CA LYS A 1006 -1.66 25.77 -35.96
C LYS A 1006 -0.59 26.47 -35.10
N VAL A 1007 -0.98 27.30 -34.15
CA VAL A 1007 -0.04 27.98 -33.22
C VAL A 1007 0.58 26.98 -32.25
N GLU A 1008 -0.22 26.15 -31.59
CA GLU A 1008 0.30 25.17 -30.60
C GLU A 1008 1.15 24.06 -31.25
N THR A 1009 0.81 23.64 -32.49
CA THR A 1009 1.65 22.67 -33.21
C THR A 1009 2.98 23.25 -33.70
N ARG A 1010 3.06 24.57 -33.95
CA ARG A 1010 4.33 25.26 -34.20
C ARG A 1010 5.18 25.32 -32.92
N LYS A 1011 4.63 25.82 -31.81
CA LYS A 1011 5.33 25.84 -30.50
C LYS A 1011 5.91 24.49 -30.11
N TYR A 1012 5.14 23.41 -30.29
CA TYR A 1012 5.60 22.04 -30.05
C TYR A 1012 6.77 21.63 -30.97
N ALA A 1013 6.74 22.01 -32.24
CA ALA A 1013 7.84 21.75 -33.18
C ALA A 1013 9.10 22.55 -32.81
N ASP A 1014 8.94 23.81 -32.39
CA ASP A 1014 10.05 24.67 -31.96
C ASP A 1014 10.67 24.17 -30.64
N GLN A 1015 9.85 23.77 -29.67
CA GLN A 1015 10.31 23.16 -28.41
C GLN A 1015 11.05 21.84 -28.66
N LYS A 1016 10.54 21.00 -29.57
CA LYS A 1016 11.25 19.79 -30.00
C LYS A 1016 12.60 20.13 -30.65
N LYS A 1017 12.64 21.15 -31.53
CA LYS A 1017 13.87 21.60 -32.21
C LYS A 1017 14.91 22.18 -31.23
N ARG A 1018 14.47 22.84 -30.14
CA ARG A 1018 15.34 23.29 -29.04
C ARG A 1018 15.91 22.09 -28.26
N LEU A 1019 15.06 21.17 -27.79
CA LEU A 1019 15.52 19.98 -27.06
C LEU A 1019 16.43 19.07 -27.89
N GLU A 1020 16.20 18.96 -29.21
CA GLU A 1020 17.11 18.25 -30.13
C GLU A 1020 18.44 18.99 -30.36
N LYS A 1021 18.52 20.30 -30.09
CA LYS A 1021 19.75 21.11 -30.13
C LYS A 1021 20.52 21.06 -28.80
N ASP A 1022 19.81 21.14 -27.68
CA ASP A 1022 20.41 21.31 -26.35
C ASP A 1022 20.99 19.99 -25.78
N LEU A 1023 20.47 18.84 -26.20
CA LEU A 1023 20.89 17.52 -25.68
C LEU A 1023 22.03 16.84 -26.45
N LEU A 1024 22.40 17.30 -27.65
CA LEU A 1024 23.31 16.56 -28.55
C LEU A 1024 24.33 17.44 -29.31
N PRO A 1025 25.51 17.70 -28.71
CA PRO A 1025 26.72 18.02 -29.47
C PRO A 1025 27.30 16.80 -30.20
N ASP A 1026 27.27 15.61 -29.57
CA ASP A 1026 28.18 14.50 -29.92
C ASP A 1026 27.61 13.37 -30.80
N LYS A 1027 26.32 13.37 -31.16
CA LYS A 1027 25.73 12.34 -32.07
C LYS A 1027 24.64 12.92 -32.98
N PRO A 1028 24.90 13.15 -34.29
CA PRO A 1028 23.88 13.66 -35.19
C PRO A 1028 22.72 12.67 -35.40
N GLY A 1029 21.49 13.18 -35.47
CA GLY A 1029 20.31 12.45 -35.98
C GLY A 1029 19.53 11.58 -34.99
N ALA A 1030 19.89 11.52 -33.70
CA ALA A 1030 19.08 10.85 -32.69
C ALA A 1030 17.70 11.55 -32.51
N ARG A 1031 16.62 10.93 -33.00
CA ARG A 1031 15.28 11.55 -33.02
C ARG A 1031 14.60 11.46 -31.65
N ILE A 1032 14.41 12.59 -30.99
CA ILE A 1032 13.69 12.66 -29.71
C ILE A 1032 12.18 12.52 -29.96
N ARG A 1033 11.54 11.54 -29.33
CA ARG A 1033 10.07 11.42 -29.30
C ARG A 1033 9.49 12.23 -28.15
N LEU A 1034 9.29 13.53 -28.37
CA LEU A 1034 8.45 14.32 -27.48
C LEU A 1034 7.02 13.75 -27.49
N ILE A 1035 6.34 13.81 -26.34
CA ILE A 1035 4.95 13.37 -26.20
C ILE A 1035 4.05 14.58 -26.48
N LYS A 1036 3.11 14.47 -27.44
CA LYS A 1036 2.15 15.54 -27.73
C LYS A 1036 1.31 15.85 -26.48
N ASN A 1037 1.23 17.13 -26.14
CA ASN A 1037 0.44 17.67 -25.05
C ASN A 1037 -1.06 17.34 -25.19
N ASP A 1038 -1.77 17.12 -24.08
CA ASP A 1038 -3.14 16.58 -24.10
C ASP A 1038 -4.16 17.55 -24.69
N PHE A 1039 -3.98 18.86 -24.49
CA PHE A 1039 -4.75 19.88 -25.21
C PHE A 1039 -4.65 19.71 -26.74
N VAL A 1040 -3.44 19.50 -27.28
CA VAL A 1040 -3.22 19.35 -28.73
C VAL A 1040 -3.88 18.08 -29.26
N ARG A 1041 -3.86 16.97 -28.49
CA ARG A 1041 -4.56 15.73 -28.84
C ARG A 1041 -6.08 15.94 -28.90
N SER A 1042 -6.63 16.52 -27.83
CA SER A 1042 -8.07 16.81 -27.67
C SER A 1042 -8.59 17.74 -28.76
N LEU A 1043 -7.88 18.85 -29.01
CA LEU A 1043 -8.20 19.81 -30.06
C LEU A 1043 -8.14 19.20 -31.46
N THR A 1044 -7.17 18.32 -31.74
CA THR A 1044 -7.06 17.61 -33.03
C THR A 1044 -8.24 16.67 -33.26
N LEU A 1045 -8.66 15.94 -32.23
CA LEU A 1045 -9.77 14.98 -32.32
C LEU A 1045 -11.12 15.70 -32.48
N ASN A 1046 -11.41 16.69 -31.63
CA ASN A 1046 -12.70 17.37 -31.65
C ASN A 1046 -12.88 18.28 -32.88
N LEU A 1047 -11.82 18.92 -33.40
CA LEU A 1047 -11.91 19.64 -34.68
C LEU A 1047 -12.27 18.73 -35.87
N ARG A 1048 -11.92 17.44 -35.83
CA ARG A 1048 -12.35 16.49 -36.86
C ARG A 1048 -13.85 16.25 -36.79
N ASN A 1049 -14.41 16.14 -35.57
CA ASN A 1049 -15.84 15.95 -35.35
C ASN A 1049 -16.63 17.20 -35.75
N LEU A 1050 -16.21 18.40 -35.31
CA LEU A 1050 -16.87 19.66 -35.68
C LEU A 1050 -16.88 19.90 -37.19
N ARG A 1051 -15.77 19.64 -37.90
CA ARG A 1051 -15.72 19.73 -39.37
C ARG A 1051 -16.63 18.69 -40.05
N LYS A 1052 -16.77 17.51 -39.46
CA LYS A 1052 -17.72 16.51 -39.96
C LYS A 1052 -19.15 16.99 -39.77
N MET A 1053 -19.53 17.49 -38.59
CA MET A 1053 -20.85 18.07 -38.34
C MET A 1053 -21.16 19.26 -39.26
N GLU A 1054 -20.17 20.12 -39.53
CA GLU A 1054 -20.33 21.26 -40.43
C GLU A 1054 -20.53 20.82 -41.89
N SER A 1055 -19.82 19.77 -42.33
CA SER A 1055 -20.06 19.11 -43.62
C SER A 1055 -21.42 18.42 -43.67
N ASP A 1056 -21.79 17.66 -42.63
CA ASP A 1056 -23.04 16.92 -42.52
C ASP A 1056 -24.24 17.90 -42.55
N ALA A 1057 -24.14 19.04 -41.85
CA ALA A 1057 -25.12 20.12 -41.86
C ALA A 1057 -25.21 20.86 -43.22
N ARG A 1058 -24.07 21.08 -43.90
CA ARG A 1058 -24.09 21.57 -45.29
C ARG A 1058 -24.80 20.59 -46.22
N THR A 1059 -24.56 19.29 -46.08
CA THR A 1059 -25.24 18.27 -46.91
C THR A 1059 -26.73 18.16 -46.59
N LEU A 1060 -27.15 18.32 -45.33
CA LEU A 1060 -28.58 18.39 -44.96
C LEU A 1060 -29.26 19.61 -45.58
N ASN A 1061 -28.68 20.81 -45.42
CA ASN A 1061 -29.22 22.02 -46.03
C ASN A 1061 -29.22 21.95 -47.57
N LYS A 1062 -28.26 21.25 -48.18
CA LYS A 1062 -28.23 21.04 -49.62
C LYS A 1062 -29.30 20.03 -50.09
N SER A 1063 -29.50 18.94 -49.33
CA SER A 1063 -30.58 17.97 -49.55
C SER A 1063 -31.97 18.63 -49.46
N TYR A 1064 -32.17 19.53 -48.50
CA TYR A 1064 -33.43 20.26 -48.32
C TYR A 1064 -33.74 21.26 -49.45
N TYR A 1065 -32.72 21.70 -50.19
CA TYR A 1065 -32.89 22.51 -51.39
C TYR A 1065 -33.06 21.67 -52.67
N ASP A 1066 -32.41 20.52 -52.79
CA ASP A 1066 -32.61 19.60 -53.94
C ASP A 1066 -34.01 18.94 -53.89
N GLU A 1067 -34.53 18.60 -52.71
CA GLU A 1067 -35.85 17.95 -52.53
C GLU A 1067 -37.05 18.88 -52.83
N PHE A 1068 -36.82 20.19 -52.97
CA PHE A 1068 -37.81 21.18 -53.44
C PHE A 1068 -37.70 21.49 -54.94
N VAL A 1069 -36.75 20.89 -55.66
CA VAL A 1069 -36.50 21.09 -57.10
C VAL A 1069 -36.53 19.78 -57.90
N SER A 1070 -36.47 18.62 -57.23
CA SER A 1070 -36.74 17.29 -57.80
C SER A 1070 -38.23 17.03 -58.07
N ASP A 1071 -38.89 17.96 -58.75
CA ASP A 1071 -40.33 17.98 -59.06
C ASP A 1071 -40.68 17.12 -60.30
N LEU A 1072 -39.71 16.88 -61.20
CA LEU A 1072 -39.95 16.35 -62.54
C LEU A 1072 -38.91 15.28 -62.99
N SER A 1073 -39.44 14.16 -63.50
CA SER A 1073 -38.83 13.04 -64.29
C SER A 1073 -38.29 11.78 -63.57
N ASP A 1074 -38.51 10.60 -64.20
CA ASP A 1074 -38.66 9.22 -63.66
C ASP A 1074 -37.66 8.11 -64.17
N GLU A 1075 -37.79 6.85 -63.67
CA GLU A 1075 -37.10 5.54 -63.99
C GLU A 1075 -35.61 5.40 -63.57
N ASP A 1076 -34.83 4.27 -63.59
CA ASP A 1076 -34.94 2.77 -63.54
C ASP A 1076 -33.67 2.13 -62.84
N ASP A 1077 -33.83 1.15 -61.92
CA ASP A 1077 -32.83 0.20 -61.32
C ASP A 1077 -31.46 0.71 -60.79
N ASP A 1078 -30.39 0.66 -61.59
CA ASP A 1078 -29.08 -0.05 -61.36
C ASP A 1078 -28.38 -0.04 -59.96
N TYR A 1079 -27.84 -1.21 -59.54
CA TYR A 1079 -27.15 -1.47 -58.25
C TYR A 1079 -25.79 -2.19 -58.41
N ILE A 1080 -24.64 -1.54 -58.14
CA ILE A 1080 -23.30 -2.18 -58.24
C ILE A 1080 -22.41 -1.98 -57.00
N SER A 1081 -22.07 -3.10 -56.36
CA SER A 1081 -21.05 -3.21 -55.31
C SER A 1081 -19.66 -3.61 -55.86
N LYS A 1082 -18.62 -3.48 -55.01
CA LYS A 1082 -17.21 -3.98 -55.07
C LYS A 1082 -16.16 -2.86 -55.25
N LYS A 1083 -14.97 -2.93 -54.64
CA LYS A 1083 -14.32 -4.00 -53.82
C LYS A 1083 -13.23 -3.40 -52.92
N SER A 1084 -12.97 -4.01 -51.77
CA SER A 1084 -11.78 -3.68 -50.96
C SER A 1084 -10.48 -4.14 -51.66
N LYS A 1085 -9.37 -3.45 -51.40
CA LYS A 1085 -8.01 -3.90 -51.75
C LYS A 1085 -7.22 -4.29 -50.50
N ARG A 1086 -6.53 -5.42 -50.62
CA ARG A 1086 -5.89 -6.18 -49.54
C ARG A 1086 -4.44 -5.73 -49.30
N LYS A 1087 -3.96 -5.95 -48.06
CA LYS A 1087 -2.62 -5.65 -47.52
C LYS A 1087 -1.45 -5.76 -48.52
N LYS A 1088 -0.43 -4.90 -48.33
CA LYS A 1088 0.97 -5.32 -48.39
C LYS A 1088 1.68 -4.98 -47.07
N THR A 1089 2.16 -6.01 -46.39
CA THR A 1089 3.22 -5.93 -45.40
C THR A 1089 4.55 -5.64 -46.09
N LYS A 1090 5.49 -5.01 -45.38
CA LYS A 1090 6.92 -5.09 -45.64
C LYS A 1090 7.67 -5.19 -44.31
N HIS A 1091 8.59 -6.15 -44.23
CA HIS A 1091 9.74 -6.06 -43.33
C HIS A 1091 10.57 -4.82 -43.74
N VAL A 1092 11.03 -4.03 -42.78
CA VAL A 1092 12.32 -4.20 -42.09
C VAL A 1092 12.08 -3.83 -40.62
#